data_AF-A0A498I792-F1
#
_entry.id   AF-A0A498I792-F1
#
_cell.length_a   1.000
_cell.length_b   1.000
_cell.length_c   1.000
_cell.angle_alpha   90.00
_cell.angle_beta   90.00
_cell.angle_gamma   90.00
#
_symmetry.space_group_name_H-M   'P 1'
#
loop_
_entity.id
_entity.type
_entity.pdbx_description
1 polymer ?
#
loop_
_entity_poly.entity_id
_entity_poly.type
_entity_poly.pdbx_seq_one_letter_code
_entity_poly.pdbx_strand_id
1 'polypeptide(L)'
;MENLISLVNKIQRACTALGDHGEDSALPTLWDSLPAIAVVGGQSSGKSSVLESIVGKDFLPRGSGIVTRRPLVLQLIKIDEGSREYAEFLHLPRKRFTDFAAVRKEIADETDRETGLSKQISSVPIHLSIYSPNVVNLTLVDLPGLTKVAVEGQSDNIVQDIENMVRSFIEKPNCIILAISPANQDLATSDAIRISREVDPTGDRTLGVLTKIDLMDKGTDAVEILAGKSYRLKFPWVGVVNRSQADINKNVDMIAARLREREYFSTTPEYKHLAPRMGSEHLARMLSKHLETVIKSKIPGIQSLISKTVAELETELSLLGKPISADAGGKLYTVMEICRLFDGIYKEHLDGLRSGGDKIYNIFDNQLPAALKRLQFDKQLSMENIRKLITEADGYQPHLIAPEQGYRRLIESSIVSMRGPAEAAVDAVHIILKDLVRKAISETPELKQYPALRVEVTNAATESLERMREQSKKATLQLVDMECSYLTADFFRNLPQDVEKGGNPSHSIFDRYNDSYLRRIGTTVLAYVNMVCVSLRNSIPKSVVYCQVREAKRVLLDQFFIELGKLETKQLSSLLNEDPAVMERRAALARRLELYRSAQAEIDSVAWAKQNTQHQRSVAACLVQGVYVLERDRQEEREGPQALAPPWWEFFHFKLLRKLVDDVGFSIFGAVYEFKPPPSLCNHPSEGSPCYVIAFRGTITKYDSVSRDLELDVEVIRNGLHRTSRFEIAMQAVRNMVAASGPSNVWLAGHSLGSAMAMLAGKTMASSGNYLKSFLFNPPFVSAPIERIKDKRVKHGLRIAGSVITAGLTLAMKAKQQQHHQHRSRPENEPFTALAAWFPGLFVNPSDDICSEYIGYFEHRKKMEDIGAGAIERLATQNSLGGLLMHVMGKKAAPEPPLHLIPSANLTVNLTPSRDLKEAHGIHQWWRDDLQLLSEVHKYK
;
A
#
# COMPACT_ATOMS: atom_id res chain seq x y z
N MET A 1 -15.47 -6.68 19.46
CA MET A 1 -15.22 -5.51 20.33
C MET A 1 -13.92 -5.64 21.12
N GLU A 2 -13.61 -6.83 21.69
CA GLU A 2 -12.33 -7.10 22.38
C GLU A 2 -11.05 -6.93 21.53
N ASN A 3 -11.19 -7.01 20.20
CA ASN A 3 -10.06 -6.96 19.26
C ASN A 3 -9.33 -5.60 19.19
N LEU A 4 -9.96 -4.48 19.54
CA LEU A 4 -9.39 -3.14 19.35
C LEU A 4 -8.30 -2.79 20.36
N ILE A 5 -8.47 -3.19 21.62
CA ILE A 5 -7.46 -2.97 22.66
C ILE A 5 -6.28 -3.92 22.43
N SER A 6 -6.55 -5.16 22.01
CA SER A 6 -5.52 -6.11 21.59
C SER A 6 -4.68 -5.57 20.42
N LEU A 7 -5.32 -4.96 19.42
CA LEU A 7 -4.65 -4.30 18.30
C LEU A 7 -3.67 -3.21 18.77
N VAL A 8 -4.14 -2.26 19.59
CA VAL A 8 -3.30 -1.19 20.13
C VAL A 8 -2.12 -1.77 20.92
N ASN A 9 -2.36 -2.82 21.72
CA ASN A 9 -1.32 -3.47 22.51
C ASN A 9 -0.24 -4.13 21.63
N LYS A 10 -0.62 -4.75 20.51
CA LYS A 10 0.33 -5.33 19.56
C LYS A 10 1.18 -4.24 18.91
N ILE A 11 0.56 -3.15 18.45
CA ILE A 11 1.28 -2.02 17.84
C ILE A 11 2.25 -1.40 18.85
N GLN A 12 1.80 -1.17 20.09
CA GLN A 12 2.64 -0.68 21.18
C GLN A 12 3.87 -1.58 21.40
N ARG A 13 3.69 -2.89 21.53
CA ARG A 13 4.80 -3.83 21.71
C ARG A 13 5.80 -3.79 20.55
N ALA A 14 5.31 -3.68 19.32
CA ALA A 14 6.16 -3.57 18.14
C ALA A 14 6.99 -2.29 18.20
N CYS A 15 6.38 -1.13 18.49
CA CYS A 15 7.07 0.16 18.58
C CYS A 15 8.20 0.10 19.62
N THR A 16 7.89 -0.46 20.79
CA THR A 16 8.88 -0.68 21.84
C THR A 16 10.06 -1.54 21.40
N ALA A 17 9.81 -2.66 20.71
CA ALA A 17 10.87 -3.56 20.27
C ALA A 17 11.85 -2.90 19.27
N LEU A 18 11.42 -1.84 18.59
CA LEU A 18 12.25 -1.06 17.67
C LEU A 18 12.94 0.16 18.31
N GLY A 19 12.75 0.40 19.62
CA GLY A 19 13.25 1.59 20.30
C GLY A 19 12.49 2.87 19.95
N ASP A 20 11.31 2.76 19.32
CA ASP A 20 10.44 3.88 18.92
C ASP A 20 9.61 4.35 20.13
N HIS A 21 10.30 4.71 21.20
CA HIS A 21 9.74 5.07 22.51
C HIS A 21 9.53 6.57 22.72
N GLY A 22 9.80 7.38 21.69
CA GLY A 22 9.65 8.83 21.76
C GLY A 22 10.89 9.58 22.26
N GLU A 23 12.08 8.97 22.29
CA GLU A 23 13.34 9.69 22.49
C GLU A 23 14.05 9.94 21.14
N ASP A 24 14.46 11.20 20.93
CA ASP A 24 15.36 11.71 19.89
C ASP A 24 14.98 11.59 18.40
N SER A 25 13.70 11.40 18.05
CA SER A 25 13.26 11.58 16.65
C SER A 25 12.36 12.80 16.46
N ALA A 26 12.74 13.70 15.55
CA ALA A 26 12.04 14.95 15.23
C ALA A 26 10.62 14.79 14.62
N LEU A 27 10.10 13.55 14.57
CA LEU A 27 8.79 13.21 14.01
C LEU A 27 7.95 12.48 15.06
N PRO A 28 6.61 12.72 15.12
CA PRO A 28 5.72 11.98 16.01
C PRO A 28 5.84 10.48 15.74
N THR A 29 6.19 9.71 16.77
CA THR A 29 6.33 8.26 16.65
C THR A 29 4.94 7.62 16.54
N LEU A 30 4.86 6.40 16.00
CA LEU A 30 3.59 5.68 15.98
C LEU A 30 3.07 5.46 17.41
N TRP A 31 3.99 5.29 18.37
CA TRP A 31 3.70 5.20 19.80
C TRP A 31 2.93 6.41 20.34
N ASP A 32 3.33 7.64 19.98
CA ASP A 32 2.70 8.89 20.46
C ASP A 32 1.25 9.05 19.99
N SER A 33 0.90 8.39 18.88
CA SER A 33 -0.44 8.43 18.31
C SER A 33 -1.39 7.42 18.95
N LEU A 34 -0.89 6.46 19.74
CA LEU A 34 -1.69 5.40 20.36
C LEU A 34 -2.33 5.89 21.67
N PRO A 35 -3.64 5.67 21.86
CA PRO A 35 -4.29 6.01 23.12
C PRO A 35 -3.74 5.20 24.29
N ALA A 36 -3.44 5.87 25.40
CA ALA A 36 -2.98 5.25 26.64
C ALA A 36 -3.62 5.94 27.85
N ILE A 37 -3.65 5.24 28.99
CA ILE A 37 -4.11 5.82 30.26
C ILE A 37 -2.89 6.01 31.16
N ALA A 38 -2.52 7.26 31.45
CA ALA A 38 -1.44 7.59 32.38
C ALA A 38 -1.99 7.80 33.79
N VAL A 39 -1.39 7.13 34.77
CA VAL A 39 -1.77 7.23 36.17
C VAL A 39 -0.91 8.27 36.86
N VAL A 40 -1.55 9.35 37.34
CA VAL A 40 -0.88 10.50 37.95
C VAL A 40 -1.37 10.68 39.37
N GLY A 41 -0.46 11.01 40.28
CA GLY A 41 -0.79 11.25 41.68
C GLY A 41 0.44 11.50 42.53
N GLY A 42 0.25 12.23 43.64
CA GLY A 42 1.29 12.44 44.63
C GLY A 42 1.85 11.13 45.22
N GLN A 43 3.02 11.21 45.85
CA GLN A 43 3.53 10.11 46.65
C GLN A 43 2.50 9.70 47.72
N SER A 44 2.30 8.40 47.93
CA SER A 44 1.33 7.88 48.90
C SER A 44 -0.15 8.21 48.66
N SER A 45 -0.53 8.71 47.47
CA SER A 45 -1.94 8.92 47.08
C SER A 45 -2.71 7.62 46.83
N GLY A 46 -2.03 6.47 46.81
CA GLY A 46 -2.64 5.16 46.60
C GLY A 46 -2.64 4.67 45.15
N LYS A 47 -1.81 5.24 44.26
CA LYS A 47 -1.69 4.80 42.84
C LYS A 47 -1.50 3.29 42.70
N SER A 48 -0.45 2.75 43.31
CA SER A 48 -0.13 1.32 43.25
C SER A 48 -1.27 0.46 43.82
N SER A 49 -1.94 0.93 44.88
CA SER A 49 -3.09 0.24 45.46
C SER A 49 -4.29 0.21 44.51
N VAL A 50 -4.59 1.31 43.80
CA VAL A 50 -5.65 1.34 42.78
C VAL A 50 -5.33 0.38 41.64
N LEU A 51 -4.08 0.35 41.16
CA LEU A 51 -3.64 -0.57 40.12
C LEU A 51 -3.78 -2.04 40.56
N GLU A 52 -3.28 -2.39 41.75
CA GLU A 52 -3.43 -3.73 42.32
C GLU A 52 -4.90 -4.11 42.52
N SER A 53 -5.75 -3.18 42.96
CA SER A 53 -7.20 -3.39 43.11
C SER A 53 -7.90 -3.59 41.76
N ILE A 54 -7.47 -2.92 40.69
CA ILE A 54 -7.98 -3.14 39.31
C ILE A 54 -7.57 -4.52 38.79
N VAL A 55 -6.33 -4.94 39.01
CA VAL A 55 -5.81 -6.25 38.57
C VAL A 55 -6.36 -7.39 39.41
N GLY A 56 -6.55 -7.18 40.72
CA GLY A 56 -6.94 -8.23 41.64
C GLY A 56 -5.76 -8.97 42.27
N LYS A 57 -4.53 -8.47 42.14
CA LYS A 57 -3.30 -9.15 42.59
C LYS A 57 -2.28 -8.17 43.17
N ASP A 58 -1.43 -8.70 44.03
CA ASP A 58 -0.27 -8.04 44.62
C ASP A 58 0.97 -8.25 43.73
N PHE A 59 1.37 -7.25 42.97
CA PHE A 59 2.50 -7.37 42.03
C PHE A 59 3.39 -6.13 41.95
N LEU A 60 2.98 -4.99 42.51
CA LEU A 60 3.80 -3.78 42.51
C LEU A 60 4.74 -3.79 43.73
N PRO A 61 5.96 -3.25 43.59
CA PRO A 61 6.86 -3.06 44.73
C PRO A 61 6.22 -2.17 45.81
N ARG A 62 6.65 -2.34 47.07
CA ARG A 62 6.19 -1.53 48.21
C ARG A 62 7.42 -1.10 49.02
N GLY A 63 7.47 0.15 49.45
CA GLY A 63 8.58 0.68 50.24
C GLY A 63 8.38 2.14 50.64
N SER A 64 9.26 2.63 51.52
CA SER A 64 9.36 4.06 51.86
C SER A 64 10.16 4.81 50.79
N GLY A 65 9.69 5.99 50.37
CA GLY A 65 10.33 6.78 49.32
C GLY A 65 9.66 6.62 47.95
N ILE A 66 10.39 6.92 46.88
CA ILE A 66 9.90 6.80 45.50
C ILE A 66 9.96 5.32 45.09
N VAL A 67 8.79 4.67 45.09
CA VAL A 67 8.69 3.23 44.82
C VAL A 67 8.75 2.94 43.32
N THR A 68 7.97 3.67 42.52
CA THR A 68 7.99 3.59 41.05
C THR A 68 9.06 4.57 40.54
N ARG A 69 10.25 4.08 40.15
CA ARG A 69 11.37 4.88 39.61
C ARG A 69 11.46 4.87 38.07
N ARG A 70 10.75 3.96 37.42
CA ARG A 70 10.60 3.83 35.97
C ARG A 70 9.11 3.76 35.63
N PRO A 71 8.64 4.35 34.52
CA PRO A 71 7.28 4.13 34.05
C PRO A 71 6.98 2.65 33.86
N LEU A 72 5.82 2.16 34.30
CA LEU A 72 5.41 0.77 34.09
C LEU A 72 4.21 0.74 33.13
N VAL A 73 4.42 0.24 31.92
CA VAL A 73 3.36 -0.01 30.94
C VAL A 73 2.74 -1.38 31.26
N LEU A 74 1.57 -1.33 31.87
CA LEU A 74 0.80 -2.48 32.33
C LEU A 74 -0.32 -2.80 31.33
N GLN A 75 -0.22 -3.95 30.68
CA GLN A 75 -1.23 -4.47 29.76
C GLN A 75 -2.03 -5.58 30.44
N LEU A 76 -3.33 -5.39 30.62
CA LEU A 76 -4.27 -6.38 31.14
C LEU A 76 -4.98 -7.03 29.96
N ILE A 77 -4.92 -8.36 29.91
CA ILE A 77 -5.49 -9.16 28.83
C ILE A 77 -6.46 -10.18 29.46
N LYS A 78 -7.73 -10.07 29.07
CA LYS A 78 -8.75 -11.02 29.49
C LYS A 78 -8.57 -12.34 28.75
N ILE A 79 -8.54 -13.44 29.50
CA ILE A 79 -8.49 -14.82 28.97
C ILE A 79 -9.76 -15.59 29.35
N ASP A 80 -9.98 -16.74 28.71
CA ASP A 80 -11.18 -17.56 28.93
C ASP A 80 -11.29 -18.06 30.38
N GLU A 81 -12.54 -18.14 30.86
CA GLU A 81 -12.85 -18.64 32.21
C GLU A 81 -12.28 -20.06 32.41
N GLY A 82 -11.55 -20.27 33.50
CA GLY A 82 -10.86 -21.53 33.82
C GLY A 82 -9.40 -21.61 33.35
N SER A 83 -8.91 -20.65 32.57
CA SER A 83 -7.49 -20.56 32.20
C SER A 83 -6.62 -20.11 33.38
N ARG A 84 -5.39 -20.65 33.48
CA ARG A 84 -4.44 -20.29 34.54
C ARG A 84 -3.87 -18.89 34.29
N GLU A 85 -3.91 -18.04 35.32
CA GLU A 85 -3.37 -16.67 35.27
C GLU A 85 -1.84 -16.68 35.18
N TYR A 86 -1.28 -15.77 34.38
CA TYR A 86 0.17 -15.58 34.25
C TYR A 86 0.53 -14.18 33.80
N ALA A 87 1.80 -13.81 33.95
CA ALA A 87 2.37 -12.56 33.48
C ALA A 87 3.62 -12.81 32.61
N GLU A 88 3.87 -11.91 31.67
CA GLU A 88 5.03 -11.92 30.78
C GLU A 88 5.65 -10.51 30.71
N PHE A 89 6.98 -10.45 30.78
CA PHE A 89 7.73 -9.22 30.59
C PHE A 89 8.30 -9.16 29.18
N LEU A 90 8.38 -7.96 28.61
CA LEU A 90 8.92 -7.81 27.26
C LEU A 90 10.43 -8.09 27.18
N HIS A 91 11.20 -7.71 28.21
CA HIS A 91 12.64 -7.98 28.28
C HIS A 91 12.97 -9.44 28.58
N LEU A 92 11.99 -10.26 28.96
CA LEU A 92 12.12 -11.70 29.16
C LEU A 92 11.11 -12.46 28.28
N PRO A 93 11.25 -12.38 26.94
CA PRO A 93 10.32 -13.02 26.03
C PRO A 93 10.32 -14.54 26.27
N ARG A 94 9.13 -15.16 26.24
CA ARG A 94 8.87 -16.61 26.45
C ARG A 94 8.98 -17.12 27.89
N LYS A 95 9.22 -16.26 28.89
CA LYS A 95 9.15 -16.63 30.31
C LYS A 95 7.80 -16.23 30.90
N ARG A 96 7.02 -17.22 31.35
CA ARG A 96 5.72 -17.01 32.02
C ARG A 96 5.87 -17.05 33.53
N PHE A 97 5.41 -15.99 34.19
CA PHE A 97 5.37 -15.87 35.64
C PHE A 97 3.97 -16.22 36.14
N THR A 98 3.84 -17.27 36.94
CA THR A 98 2.57 -17.65 37.58
C THR A 98 2.48 -17.18 39.03
N ASP A 99 3.63 -16.87 39.64
CA ASP A 99 3.74 -16.27 40.96
C ASP A 99 3.93 -14.76 40.85
N PHE A 100 2.96 -13.99 41.36
CA PHE A 100 2.99 -12.53 41.33
C PHE A 100 3.98 -11.92 42.34
N ALA A 101 4.43 -12.68 43.34
CA ALA A 101 5.56 -12.25 44.18
C ALA A 101 6.87 -12.23 43.37
N ALA A 102 7.06 -13.18 42.44
CA ALA A 102 8.17 -13.18 41.51
C ALA A 102 8.07 -12.03 40.49
N VAL A 103 6.85 -11.69 40.03
CA VAL A 103 6.61 -10.50 39.18
C VAL A 103 7.04 -9.22 39.91
N ARG A 104 6.63 -9.05 41.17
CA ARG A 104 7.04 -7.91 42.01
C ARG A 104 8.56 -7.81 42.13
N LYS A 105 9.23 -8.94 42.38
CA LYS A 105 10.68 -8.99 42.50
C LYS A 105 11.35 -8.61 41.18
N GLU A 106 10.88 -9.14 40.06
CA GLU A 106 11.43 -8.82 38.73
C GLU A 106 11.28 -7.33 38.39
N ILE A 107 10.16 -6.69 38.74
CA ILE A 107 10.01 -5.23 38.54
C ILE A 107 11.09 -4.46 39.30
N ALA A 108 11.37 -4.86 40.55
CA ALA A 108 12.42 -4.23 41.35
C ALA A 108 13.81 -4.49 40.77
N ASP A 109 14.12 -5.75 40.45
CA ASP A 109 15.41 -6.17 39.90
C ASP A 109 15.70 -5.48 38.55
N GLU A 110 14.70 -5.36 37.67
CA GLU A 110 14.81 -4.66 36.38
C GLU A 110 14.90 -3.13 36.53
N THR A 111 14.28 -2.57 37.57
CA THR A 111 14.45 -1.15 37.89
C THR A 111 15.87 -0.86 38.35
N ASP A 112 16.41 -1.68 39.25
CA ASP A 112 17.77 -1.52 39.80
C ASP A 112 18.86 -1.79 38.75
N ARG A 113 18.58 -2.68 37.77
CA ARG A 113 19.48 -2.95 36.64
C ARG A 113 19.75 -1.71 35.79
N GLU A 114 18.71 -0.92 35.52
CA GLU A 114 18.79 0.27 34.67
C GLU A 114 19.23 1.52 35.43
N THR A 115 18.71 1.72 36.65
CA THR A 115 18.95 2.95 37.45
C THR A 115 20.18 2.85 38.36
N GLY A 116 20.77 1.66 38.48
CA GLY A 116 21.84 1.37 39.43
C GLY A 116 21.35 1.36 40.88
N LEU A 117 22.28 1.26 41.83
CA LEU A 117 21.98 1.35 43.27
C LEU A 117 21.76 2.80 43.75
N SER A 118 22.07 3.79 42.91
CA SER A 118 21.67 5.18 43.13
C SER A 118 20.16 5.30 42.92
N LYS A 119 19.44 5.95 43.84
CA LYS A 119 17.97 6.10 43.81
C LYS A 119 17.46 7.03 42.69
N GLN A 120 18.08 6.98 41.51
CA GLN A 120 17.75 7.75 40.32
C GLN A 120 16.52 7.19 39.60
N ILE A 121 15.93 8.00 38.73
CA ILE A 121 14.79 7.63 37.87
C ILE A 121 15.26 7.45 36.43
N SER A 122 14.50 6.70 35.63
CA SER A 122 14.75 6.55 34.19
C SER A 122 13.43 6.66 33.42
N SER A 123 13.46 7.34 32.26
CA SER A 123 12.33 7.50 31.34
C SER A 123 11.98 6.21 30.60
N VAL A 124 12.90 5.23 30.56
CA VAL A 124 12.73 3.97 29.82
C VAL A 124 11.69 3.07 30.52
N PRO A 125 10.54 2.78 29.89
CA PRO A 125 9.45 2.04 30.53
C PRO A 125 9.73 0.55 30.69
N ILE A 126 9.15 -0.06 31.74
CA ILE A 126 9.06 -1.51 31.89
C ILE A 126 7.73 -1.97 31.30
N HIS A 127 7.74 -2.99 30.43
CA HIS A 127 6.53 -3.54 29.81
C HIS A 127 6.13 -4.86 30.46
N LEU A 128 4.94 -4.87 31.07
CA LEU A 128 4.37 -6.02 31.76
C LEU A 128 2.99 -6.35 31.19
N SER A 129 2.78 -7.61 30.80
CA SER A 129 1.49 -8.12 30.36
C SER A 129 0.95 -9.14 31.35
N ILE A 130 -0.27 -8.93 31.85
CA ILE A 130 -0.96 -9.83 32.77
C ILE A 130 -2.18 -10.45 32.06
N TYR A 131 -2.23 -11.77 32.05
CA TYR A 131 -3.29 -12.58 31.48
C TYR A 131 -4.16 -13.16 32.61
N SER A 132 -5.43 -12.74 32.70
CA SER A 132 -6.35 -13.20 33.75
C SER A 132 -7.82 -13.19 33.29
N PRO A 133 -8.66 -14.14 33.72
CA PRO A 133 -10.09 -14.11 33.40
C PRO A 133 -10.85 -13.03 34.20
N ASN A 134 -10.25 -12.53 35.29
CA ASN A 134 -10.85 -11.61 36.24
C ASN A 134 -10.59 -10.13 35.94
N VAL A 135 -9.91 -9.84 34.81
CA VAL A 135 -9.58 -8.48 34.37
C VAL A 135 -10.32 -8.11 33.09
N VAL A 136 -10.36 -6.82 32.80
CA VAL A 136 -10.79 -6.29 31.49
C VAL A 136 -9.58 -6.02 30.62
N ASN A 137 -9.76 -6.03 29.31
CA ASN A 137 -8.72 -5.57 28.39
C ASN A 137 -8.47 -4.07 28.63
N LEU A 138 -7.27 -3.73 29.09
CA LEU A 138 -6.93 -2.38 29.52
C LEU A 138 -5.42 -2.17 29.50
N THR A 139 -4.97 -0.97 29.12
CA THR A 139 -3.55 -0.61 29.17
C THR A 139 -3.38 0.67 29.97
N LEU A 140 -2.52 0.58 30.99
CA LEU A 140 -2.26 1.62 31.98
C LEU A 140 -0.75 1.89 32.03
N VAL A 141 -0.37 3.14 32.23
CA VAL A 141 1.01 3.55 32.46
C VAL A 141 1.10 4.07 33.90
N ASP A 142 1.75 3.31 34.78
CA ASP A 142 2.08 3.80 36.14
C ASP A 142 3.28 4.73 36.06
N LEU A 143 3.12 5.96 36.54
CA LEU A 143 4.17 6.96 36.55
C LEU A 143 4.70 7.17 37.97
N PRO A 144 5.97 7.60 38.12
CA PRO A 144 6.52 7.99 39.42
C PRO A 144 5.61 8.98 40.15
N GLY A 145 5.52 8.82 41.47
CA GLY A 145 4.70 9.72 42.29
C GLY A 145 5.32 11.11 42.39
N LEU A 146 4.50 12.15 42.22
CA LEU A 146 4.93 13.54 42.41
C LEU A 146 5.40 13.71 43.87
N THR A 147 6.62 14.21 44.05
CA THR A 147 7.23 14.48 45.36
C THR A 147 7.53 15.97 45.48
N LYS A 148 7.55 16.51 46.71
CA LYS A 148 7.83 17.93 46.96
C LYS A 148 9.23 18.18 47.52
N VAL A 149 9.92 17.12 47.97
CA VAL A 149 11.20 17.18 48.66
C VAL A 149 12.06 16.00 48.22
N ALA A 150 13.33 16.26 47.92
CA ALA A 150 14.31 15.21 47.64
C ALA A 150 14.70 14.48 48.94
N VAL A 151 14.77 13.15 48.89
CA VAL A 151 15.21 12.32 50.02
C VAL A 151 16.72 12.08 49.93
N GLU A 152 17.39 11.81 51.06
CA GLU A 152 18.84 11.50 51.10
C GLU A 152 19.25 10.44 50.05
N GLY A 153 20.20 10.83 49.18
CA GLY A 153 20.73 10.03 48.07
C GLY A 153 20.10 10.30 46.70
N GLN A 154 19.17 11.26 46.58
CA GLN A 154 18.61 11.74 45.30
C GLN A 154 19.27 13.06 44.86
N SER A 155 19.19 13.38 43.56
CA SER A 155 19.64 14.68 43.05
C SER A 155 18.70 15.81 43.49
N ASP A 156 19.22 17.03 43.62
CA ASP A 156 18.42 18.22 43.94
C ASP A 156 17.33 18.51 42.89
N ASN A 157 17.56 18.07 41.64
CA ASN A 157 16.64 18.25 40.52
C ASN A 157 15.56 17.15 40.39
N ILE A 158 15.56 16.13 41.26
CA ILE A 158 14.69 14.95 41.11
C ILE A 158 13.20 15.30 41.03
N VAL A 159 12.76 16.34 41.75
CA VAL A 159 11.38 16.82 41.72
C VAL A 159 11.01 17.31 40.31
N GLN A 160 11.87 18.12 39.71
CA GLN A 160 11.68 18.61 38.35
C GLN A 160 11.78 17.49 37.32
N ASP A 161 12.71 16.54 37.50
CA ASP A 161 12.88 15.41 36.59
C ASP A 161 11.63 14.51 36.58
N ILE A 162 11.01 14.28 37.75
CA ILE A 162 9.75 13.54 37.85
C ILE A 162 8.60 14.31 37.20
N GLU A 163 8.49 15.62 37.44
CA GLU A 163 7.46 16.44 36.80
C GLU A 163 7.61 16.42 35.28
N ASN A 164 8.82 16.62 34.76
CA ASN A 164 9.12 16.59 33.32
C ASN A 164 8.80 15.21 32.73
N MET A 165 9.15 14.13 33.43
CA MET A 165 8.79 12.78 33.02
C MET A 165 7.28 12.57 33.00
N VAL A 166 6.53 13.05 34.00
CA VAL A 166 5.07 12.92 33.99
C VAL A 166 4.47 13.74 32.82
N ARG A 167 4.94 14.97 32.61
CA ARG A 167 4.52 15.86 31.50
C ARG A 167 4.70 15.21 30.15
N SER A 168 5.84 14.56 29.89
CA SER A 168 6.11 13.93 28.60
C SER A 168 5.08 12.87 28.22
N PHE A 169 4.41 12.23 29.20
CA PHE A 169 3.30 11.31 28.94
C PHE A 169 1.95 12.01 28.84
N ILE A 170 1.63 12.96 29.73
CA ILE A 170 0.29 13.56 29.82
C ILE A 170 0.05 14.72 28.85
N GLU A 171 1.09 15.36 28.30
CA GLU A 171 0.94 16.40 27.26
C GLU A 171 0.44 15.82 25.95
N LYS A 172 0.62 14.51 25.74
CA LYS A 172 0.14 13.83 24.53
C LYS A 172 -1.39 13.93 24.44
N PRO A 173 -1.94 14.44 23.32
CA PRO A 173 -3.39 14.71 23.20
C PRO A 173 -4.26 13.44 23.23
N ASN A 174 -3.68 12.28 22.91
CA ASN A 174 -4.37 10.99 22.94
C ASN A 174 -4.24 10.25 24.30
N CYS A 175 -3.59 10.87 25.29
CA CYS A 175 -3.45 10.30 26.63
C CYS A 175 -4.66 10.63 27.51
N ILE A 176 -5.28 9.60 28.08
CA ILE A 176 -6.29 9.73 29.14
C ILE A 176 -5.54 9.87 30.46
N ILE A 177 -5.88 10.87 31.26
CA ILE A 177 -5.22 11.14 32.55
C ILE A 177 -6.07 10.56 33.67
N LEU A 178 -5.53 9.61 34.42
CA LEU A 178 -6.14 9.08 35.64
C LEU A 178 -5.54 9.80 36.86
N ALA A 179 -6.22 10.85 37.32
CA ALA A 179 -5.76 11.69 38.42
C ALA A 179 -6.21 11.13 39.78
N ILE A 180 -5.28 10.52 40.51
CA ILE A 180 -5.52 9.86 41.80
C ILE A 180 -5.19 10.81 42.96
N SER A 181 -6.21 11.14 43.75
CA SER A 181 -6.09 12.02 44.93
C SER A 181 -6.66 11.33 46.18
N PRO A 182 -6.03 11.47 47.35
CA PRO A 182 -6.58 10.97 48.60
C PRO A 182 -7.71 11.88 49.11
N ALA A 183 -8.78 11.30 49.62
CA ALA A 183 -9.97 12.03 50.09
C ALA A 183 -9.80 12.65 51.48
N ASN A 184 -8.80 12.21 52.25
CA ASN A 184 -8.48 12.75 53.56
C ASN A 184 -7.59 14.01 53.51
N GLN A 185 -7.35 14.56 52.31
CA GLN A 185 -6.62 15.81 52.09
C GLN A 185 -7.47 16.73 51.21
N ASP A 186 -7.26 18.04 51.33
CA ASP A 186 -7.95 19.00 50.48
C ASP A 186 -7.55 18.81 49.01
N LEU A 187 -8.56 18.61 48.16
CA LEU A 187 -8.39 18.41 46.73
C LEU A 187 -7.72 19.61 46.06
N ALA A 188 -7.89 20.83 46.58
CA ALA A 188 -7.25 22.04 46.07
C ALA A 188 -5.71 21.97 46.12
N THR A 189 -5.15 21.11 46.98
CA THR A 189 -3.70 20.91 47.14
C THR A 189 -3.15 19.71 46.36
N SER A 190 -4.00 19.03 45.58
CA SER A 190 -3.62 17.82 44.83
C SER A 190 -2.71 18.15 43.65
N ASP A 191 -1.48 17.62 43.71
CA ASP A 191 -0.50 17.73 42.61
C ASP A 191 -1.01 17.05 41.34
N ALA A 192 -1.80 15.98 41.47
CA ALA A 192 -2.40 15.26 40.34
C ALA A 192 -3.35 16.16 39.56
N ILE A 193 -4.17 16.94 40.27
CA ILE A 193 -5.15 17.83 39.68
C ILE A 193 -4.49 19.09 39.12
N ARG A 194 -3.49 19.64 39.82
CA ARG A 194 -2.68 20.76 39.33
C ARG A 194 -2.07 20.43 37.96
N ILE A 195 -1.29 19.35 37.88
CA ILE A 195 -0.58 19.02 36.63
C ILE A 195 -1.53 18.61 35.51
N SER A 196 -2.67 17.97 35.84
CA SER A 196 -3.69 17.62 34.84
C SER A 196 -4.35 18.85 34.25
N ARG A 197 -4.65 19.90 35.05
CA ARG A 197 -5.26 21.14 34.56
C ARG A 197 -4.35 21.94 33.63
N GLU A 198 -3.05 21.89 33.86
CA GLU A 198 -2.08 22.59 33.02
C GLU A 198 -2.09 22.05 31.59
N VAL A 199 -2.35 20.75 31.40
CA VAL A 199 -2.37 20.07 30.09
C VAL A 199 -3.78 19.73 29.56
N ASP A 200 -4.80 19.80 30.41
CA ASP A 200 -6.22 19.57 30.10
C ASP A 200 -7.12 20.55 30.90
N PRO A 201 -7.14 21.85 30.54
CA PRO A 201 -7.88 22.87 31.30
C PRO A 201 -9.40 22.64 31.33
N THR A 202 -9.95 22.01 30.29
CA THR A 202 -11.38 21.70 30.15
C THR A 202 -11.77 20.39 30.83
N GLY A 203 -10.81 19.55 31.20
CA GLY A 203 -11.06 18.24 31.81
C GLY A 203 -11.67 17.24 30.83
N ASP A 204 -11.34 17.34 29.54
CA ASP A 204 -11.93 16.56 28.45
C ASP A 204 -11.41 15.13 28.39
N ARG A 205 -10.25 14.87 28.98
CA ARG A 205 -9.55 13.57 28.97
C ARG A 205 -9.04 13.18 30.36
N THR A 206 -9.48 13.88 31.40
CA THR A 206 -9.09 13.65 32.80
C THR A 206 -10.20 12.94 33.58
N LEU A 207 -9.87 11.80 34.18
CA LEU A 207 -10.71 11.04 35.11
C LEU A 207 -10.18 11.18 36.54
N GLY A 208 -11.02 11.65 37.46
CA GLY A 208 -10.68 11.79 38.87
C GLY A 208 -10.98 10.52 39.67
N VAL A 209 -10.01 10.07 40.46
CA VAL A 209 -10.17 8.96 41.41
C VAL A 209 -9.88 9.45 42.82
N LEU A 210 -10.83 9.22 43.73
CA LEU A 210 -10.65 9.48 45.16
C LEU A 210 -10.35 8.19 45.91
N THR A 211 -9.19 8.14 46.57
CA THR A 211 -8.78 7.03 47.43
C THR A 211 -8.93 7.41 48.91
N LYS A 212 -8.80 6.45 49.83
CA LYS A 212 -8.80 6.72 51.30
C LYS A 212 -10.06 7.43 51.81
N ILE A 213 -11.21 7.18 51.17
CA ILE A 213 -12.51 7.76 51.57
C ILE A 213 -12.95 7.23 52.95
N ASP A 214 -12.50 6.03 53.31
CA ASP A 214 -12.67 5.38 54.61
C ASP A 214 -11.85 6.03 55.74
N LEU A 215 -10.86 6.87 55.40
CA LEU A 215 -9.96 7.54 56.35
C LEU A 215 -10.26 9.04 56.49
N MET A 216 -11.44 9.49 56.05
CA MET A 216 -11.86 10.87 56.22
C MET A 216 -12.23 11.17 57.68
N ASP A 217 -12.10 12.44 58.07
CA ASP A 217 -12.45 12.88 59.42
C ASP A 217 -13.95 12.71 59.66
N LYS A 218 -14.31 12.23 60.86
CA LYS A 218 -15.71 12.01 61.24
C LYS A 218 -16.50 13.31 61.11
N GLY A 219 -17.61 13.26 60.37
CA GLY A 219 -18.46 14.42 60.08
C GLY A 219 -18.12 15.14 58.77
N THR A 220 -17.14 14.65 58.01
CA THR A 220 -16.86 15.09 56.64
C THR A 220 -17.20 13.98 55.64
N ASP A 221 -17.53 14.36 54.41
CA ASP A 221 -17.80 13.43 53.31
C ASP A 221 -17.28 13.96 51.97
N ALA A 222 -17.14 13.07 50.99
CA ALA A 222 -16.69 13.39 49.64
C ALA A 222 -17.84 13.42 48.62
N VAL A 223 -19.11 13.51 49.04
CA VAL A 223 -20.27 13.37 48.15
C VAL A 223 -20.28 14.47 47.10
N GLU A 224 -19.96 15.72 47.46
CA GLU A 224 -19.93 16.84 46.50
C GLU A 224 -18.84 16.69 45.43
N ILE A 225 -17.70 16.08 45.78
CA ILE A 225 -16.61 15.81 44.84
C ILE A 225 -17.02 14.64 43.92
N LEU A 226 -17.52 13.54 44.50
CA LEU A 226 -17.97 12.36 43.75
C LEU A 226 -19.14 12.65 42.82
N ALA A 227 -20.02 13.59 43.20
CA ALA A 227 -21.11 14.09 42.35
C ALA A 227 -20.64 15.08 41.27
N GLY A 228 -19.36 15.49 41.28
CA GLY A 228 -18.79 16.46 40.35
C GLY A 228 -19.27 17.90 40.57
N LYS A 229 -19.80 18.23 41.76
CA LYS A 229 -20.29 19.58 42.10
C LYS A 229 -19.16 20.52 42.52
N SER A 230 -18.27 20.04 43.40
CA SER A 230 -17.14 20.81 43.92
C SER A 230 -16.04 21.00 42.86
N TYR A 231 -15.71 19.93 42.14
CA TYR A 231 -14.74 19.97 41.05
C TYR A 231 -15.31 19.30 39.80
N ARG A 232 -15.66 20.11 38.79
CA ARG A 232 -16.27 19.62 37.54
C ARG A 232 -15.20 19.08 36.59
N LEU A 233 -15.30 17.80 36.28
CA LEU A 233 -14.65 17.12 35.16
C LEU A 233 -15.72 16.67 34.16
N LYS A 234 -15.37 16.49 32.89
CA LYS A 234 -16.32 15.89 31.93
C LYS A 234 -16.62 14.43 32.24
N PHE A 235 -15.66 13.72 32.84
CA PHE A 235 -15.87 12.38 33.37
C PHE A 235 -16.21 12.41 34.86
N PRO A 236 -17.07 11.49 35.32
CA PRO A 236 -17.42 11.43 36.73
C PRO A 236 -16.25 10.97 37.59
N TRP A 237 -16.21 11.48 38.82
CA TRP A 237 -15.31 11.01 39.85
C TRP A 237 -15.69 9.61 40.32
N VAL A 238 -14.68 8.79 40.61
CA VAL A 238 -14.88 7.44 41.16
C VAL A 238 -14.15 7.31 42.50
N GLY A 239 -14.88 6.92 43.53
CA GLY A 239 -14.34 6.60 44.84
C GLY A 239 -13.87 5.14 44.89
N VAL A 240 -12.70 4.91 45.48
CA VAL A 240 -12.08 3.60 45.64
C VAL A 240 -11.63 3.44 47.09
N VAL A 241 -11.97 2.30 47.71
CA VAL A 241 -11.51 1.92 49.05
C VAL A 241 -10.53 0.77 48.90
N ASN A 242 -9.28 1.02 49.28
CA ASN A 242 -8.19 0.06 49.15
C ASN A 242 -7.90 -0.61 50.51
N ARG A 243 -7.08 -1.67 50.49
CA ARG A 243 -6.56 -2.29 51.72
C ARG A 243 -5.73 -1.28 52.53
N SER A 244 -5.93 -1.27 53.84
CA SER A 244 -5.07 -0.52 54.78
C SER A 244 -3.69 -1.17 54.90
N GLN A 245 -2.71 -0.45 55.45
CA GLN A 245 -1.39 -1.04 55.72
C GLN A 245 -1.48 -2.25 56.66
N ALA A 246 -2.42 -2.24 57.61
CA ALA A 246 -2.67 -3.38 58.49
C ALA A 246 -3.21 -4.60 57.72
N ASP A 247 -4.10 -4.38 56.75
CA ASP A 247 -4.64 -5.44 55.90
C ASP A 247 -3.57 -6.05 55.00
N ILE A 248 -2.67 -5.22 54.48
CA ILE A 248 -1.52 -5.66 53.68
C ILE A 248 -0.59 -6.52 54.53
N ASN A 249 -0.25 -6.06 55.75
CA ASN A 249 0.60 -6.81 56.67
C ASN A 249 -0.03 -8.15 57.11
N LYS A 250 -1.37 -8.22 57.15
CA LYS A 250 -2.14 -9.45 57.41
C LYS A 250 -2.37 -10.32 56.17
N ASN A 251 -1.83 -9.93 55.01
CA ASN A 251 -2.03 -10.61 53.72
C ASN A 251 -3.51 -10.86 53.38
N VAL A 252 -4.38 -9.87 53.66
CA VAL A 252 -5.80 -9.98 53.31
C VAL A 252 -5.94 -10.12 51.79
N ASP A 253 -6.67 -11.14 51.36
CA ASP A 253 -6.89 -11.44 49.94
C ASP A 253 -7.62 -10.29 49.22
N MET A 254 -7.30 -10.13 47.93
CA MET A 254 -7.84 -9.03 47.11
C MET A 254 -9.33 -9.21 46.81
N ILE A 255 -9.82 -10.45 46.71
CA ILE A 255 -11.26 -10.72 46.54
C ILE A 255 -12.02 -10.23 47.77
N ALA A 256 -11.51 -10.55 48.96
CA ALA A 256 -12.06 -10.08 50.23
C ALA A 256 -12.00 -8.54 50.34
N ALA A 257 -10.94 -7.90 49.83
CA ALA A 257 -10.84 -6.44 49.80
C ALA A 257 -11.92 -5.80 48.90
N ARG A 258 -12.14 -6.33 47.70
CA ARG A 258 -13.20 -5.84 46.78
C ARG A 258 -14.60 -6.04 47.34
N LEU A 259 -14.84 -7.16 48.05
CA LEU A 259 -16.11 -7.39 48.74
C LEU A 259 -16.35 -6.34 49.84
N ARG A 260 -15.34 -6.05 50.66
CA ARG A 260 -15.40 -5.00 51.68
C ARG A 260 -15.61 -3.62 51.07
N GLU A 261 -14.99 -3.31 49.94
CA GLU A 261 -15.22 -2.05 49.21
C GLU A 261 -16.70 -1.93 48.78
N ARG A 262 -17.27 -2.99 48.20
CA ARG A 262 -18.69 -3.00 47.81
C ARG A 262 -19.61 -2.86 49.03
N GLU A 263 -19.26 -3.52 50.13
CA GLU A 263 -20.00 -3.41 51.39
C GLU A 263 -19.94 -1.98 51.94
N TYR A 264 -18.75 -1.36 51.95
CA TYR A 264 -18.56 0.01 52.41
C TYR A 264 -19.48 0.99 51.67
N PHE A 265 -19.47 0.98 50.33
CA PHE A 265 -20.32 1.89 49.56
C PHE A 265 -21.81 1.59 49.66
N SER A 266 -22.21 0.35 49.94
CA SER A 266 -23.64 -0.02 50.07
C SER A 266 -24.22 0.19 51.46
N THR A 267 -23.38 0.15 52.50
CA THR A 267 -23.76 0.30 53.91
C THR A 267 -23.60 1.73 54.43
N THR A 268 -22.65 2.50 53.91
CA THR A 268 -22.40 3.88 54.35
C THR A 268 -23.54 4.82 53.89
N PRO A 269 -24.29 5.47 54.80
CA PRO A 269 -25.48 6.26 54.46
C PRO A 269 -25.22 7.35 53.40
N GLU A 270 -24.09 8.05 53.51
CA GLU A 270 -23.71 9.18 52.68
C GLU A 270 -23.44 8.74 51.23
N TYR A 271 -22.85 7.55 51.03
CA TYR A 271 -22.43 7.06 49.70
C TYR A 271 -23.37 6.04 49.07
N LYS A 272 -24.37 5.53 49.81
CA LYS A 272 -25.29 4.47 49.37
C LYS A 272 -25.94 4.74 48.00
N HIS A 273 -26.33 5.98 47.75
CA HIS A 273 -26.96 6.38 46.49
C HIS A 273 -25.97 6.42 45.29
N LEU A 274 -24.66 6.48 45.56
CA LEU A 274 -23.60 6.46 44.56
C LEU A 274 -23.00 5.07 44.33
N ALA A 275 -23.30 4.09 45.19
CA ALA A 275 -22.68 2.76 45.20
C ALA A 275 -22.55 2.07 43.81
N PRO A 276 -23.54 2.12 42.89
CA PRO A 276 -23.40 1.50 41.57
C PRO A 276 -22.30 2.10 40.67
N ARG A 277 -21.83 3.30 41.02
CA ARG A 277 -20.84 4.11 40.28
C ARG A 277 -19.49 4.21 41.01
N MET A 278 -19.30 3.45 42.09
CA MET A 278 -18.09 3.46 42.90
C MET A 278 -17.36 2.12 42.85
N GLY A 279 -16.11 2.13 43.31
CA GLY A 279 -15.27 0.95 43.48
C GLY A 279 -14.36 0.60 42.30
N SER A 280 -13.35 -0.23 42.56
CA SER A 280 -12.31 -0.57 41.60
C SER A 280 -12.83 -1.34 40.38
N GLU A 281 -13.84 -2.21 40.56
CA GLU A 281 -14.47 -2.95 39.46
C GLU A 281 -15.26 -2.03 38.50
N HIS A 282 -15.91 -0.99 39.05
CA HIS A 282 -16.59 0.02 38.24
C HIS A 282 -15.58 0.85 37.47
N LEU A 283 -14.51 1.30 38.14
CA LEU A 283 -13.42 2.06 37.55
C LEU A 283 -12.80 1.32 36.36
N ALA A 284 -12.44 0.04 36.54
CA ALA A 284 -11.82 -0.77 35.48
C ALA A 284 -12.71 -0.86 34.22
N ARG A 285 -14.02 -1.13 34.40
CA ARG A 285 -14.98 -1.18 33.29
C ARG A 285 -15.18 0.18 32.62
N MET A 286 -15.23 1.26 33.40
CA MET A 286 -15.32 2.62 32.87
C MET A 286 -14.11 2.97 32.02
N LEU A 287 -12.90 2.70 32.52
CA LEU A 287 -11.65 2.96 31.81
C LEU A 287 -11.55 2.15 30.52
N SER A 288 -11.88 0.86 30.55
CA SER A 288 -11.87 0.00 29.36
C SER A 288 -12.84 0.50 28.28
N LYS A 289 -14.07 0.84 28.65
CA LYS A 289 -15.08 1.40 27.72
C LYS A 289 -14.65 2.75 27.15
N HIS A 290 -14.05 3.60 27.97
CA HIS A 290 -13.60 4.91 27.53
C HIS A 290 -12.41 4.79 26.59
N LEU A 291 -11.41 3.98 26.93
CA LEU A 291 -10.27 3.66 26.08
C LEU A 291 -10.71 3.10 24.73
N GLU A 292 -11.66 2.16 24.70
CA GLU A 292 -12.22 1.63 23.45
C GLU A 292 -12.84 2.72 22.57
N THR A 293 -13.58 3.65 23.18
CA THR A 293 -14.22 4.77 22.47
C THR A 293 -13.17 5.70 21.84
N VAL A 294 -12.12 6.03 22.60
CA VAL A 294 -11.01 6.84 22.11
C VAL A 294 -10.27 6.12 20.99
N ILE A 295 -9.93 4.84 21.15
CA ILE A 295 -9.29 4.02 20.11
C ILE A 295 -10.11 4.04 18.82
N LYS A 296 -11.42 3.78 18.88
CA LYS A 296 -12.30 3.82 17.70
C LYS A 296 -12.25 5.16 16.97
N SER A 297 -12.30 6.27 17.72
CA SER A 297 -12.26 7.60 17.12
C SER A 297 -10.92 7.95 16.47
N LYS A 298 -9.82 7.33 16.91
CA LYS A 298 -8.45 7.67 16.49
C LYS A 298 -7.86 6.72 15.44
N ILE A 299 -8.42 5.52 15.27
CA ILE A 299 -7.95 4.54 14.26
C ILE A 299 -7.80 5.14 12.86
N PRO A 300 -8.76 5.91 12.31
CA PRO A 300 -8.61 6.49 10.97
C PRO A 300 -7.38 7.42 10.85
N GLY A 301 -7.12 8.21 11.89
CA GLY A 301 -5.95 9.08 11.95
C GLY A 301 -4.64 8.29 12.05
N ILE A 302 -4.62 7.23 12.85
CA ILE A 302 -3.47 6.31 12.97
C ILE A 302 -3.19 5.61 11.63
N GLN A 303 -4.24 5.15 10.94
CA GLN A 303 -4.11 4.52 9.62
C GLN A 303 -3.55 5.49 8.58
N SER A 304 -4.02 6.74 8.57
CA SER A 304 -3.48 7.78 7.69
C SER A 304 -2.00 8.07 7.99
N LEU A 305 -1.62 8.18 9.27
CA LEU A 305 -0.23 8.37 9.69
C LEU A 305 0.65 7.20 9.24
N ILE A 306 0.19 5.96 9.43
CA ILE A 306 0.92 4.77 9.00
C ILE A 306 1.13 4.79 7.48
N SER A 307 0.07 4.96 6.70
CA SER A 307 0.16 4.99 5.23
C SER A 307 1.09 6.07 4.72
N LYS A 308 1.04 7.28 5.31
CA LYS A 308 1.94 8.38 4.97
C LYS A 308 3.40 8.02 5.29
N THR A 309 3.66 7.51 6.49
CA THR A 309 5.02 7.17 6.94
C THR A 309 5.59 6.01 6.13
N VAL A 310 4.77 5.01 5.75
CA VAL A 310 5.17 3.92 4.85
C VAL A 310 5.63 4.48 3.50
N ALA A 311 4.87 5.38 2.90
CA ALA A 311 5.25 5.99 1.62
C ALA A 311 6.55 6.80 1.72
N GLU A 312 6.74 7.54 2.80
CA GLU A 312 7.98 8.29 3.08
C GLU A 312 9.19 7.36 3.23
N LEU A 313 9.06 6.30 4.04
CA LEU A 313 10.11 5.29 4.26
C LEU A 313 10.45 4.52 2.97
N GLU A 314 9.45 4.16 2.16
CA GLU A 314 9.66 3.52 0.86
C GLU A 314 10.41 4.43 -0.11
N THR A 315 10.04 5.71 -0.14
CA THR A 315 10.74 6.72 -0.97
C THR A 315 12.18 6.87 -0.53
N GLU A 316 12.44 6.99 0.78
CA GLU A 316 13.81 7.10 1.31
C GLU A 316 14.64 5.84 1.04
N LEU A 317 14.07 4.65 1.24
CA LEU A 317 14.73 3.38 0.90
C LEU A 317 15.02 3.26 -0.60
N SER A 318 14.14 3.77 -1.47
CA SER A 318 14.37 3.78 -2.91
C SER A 318 15.58 4.65 -3.30
N LEU A 319 15.77 5.78 -2.60
CA LEU A 319 16.91 6.68 -2.80
C LEU A 319 18.23 6.08 -2.32
N LEU A 320 18.20 5.32 -1.22
CA LEU A 320 19.37 4.62 -0.70
C LEU A 320 19.71 3.36 -1.52
N GLY A 321 18.82 2.88 -2.39
CA GLY A 321 19.04 1.70 -3.22
C GLY A 321 18.82 0.37 -2.47
N LYS A 322 18.93 -0.73 -3.22
CA LYS A 322 18.64 -2.08 -2.73
C LYS A 322 19.78 -2.61 -1.82
N PRO A 323 19.46 -3.43 -0.80
CA PRO A 323 20.49 -4.12 -0.04
C PRO A 323 21.24 -5.11 -0.94
N ILE A 324 22.57 -5.11 -0.82
CA ILE A 324 23.45 -6.04 -1.53
C ILE A 324 23.33 -7.43 -0.87
N SER A 325 23.24 -8.47 -1.69
CA SER A 325 23.20 -9.84 -1.16
C SER A 325 24.48 -10.22 -0.44
N ALA A 326 24.39 -11.06 0.59
CA ALA A 326 25.56 -11.50 1.36
C ALA A 326 26.44 -12.48 0.56
N ASP A 327 25.82 -13.28 -0.32
CA ASP A 327 26.48 -14.32 -1.11
C ASP A 327 27.24 -13.75 -2.32
N ALA A 328 28.24 -14.51 -2.78
CA ALA A 328 29.09 -14.12 -3.90
C ALA A 328 28.32 -13.94 -5.21
N GLY A 329 27.31 -14.80 -5.46
CA GLY A 329 26.52 -14.78 -6.68
C GLY A 329 25.67 -13.52 -6.79
N GLY A 330 25.00 -13.13 -5.71
CA GLY A 330 24.25 -11.89 -5.64
C GLY A 330 25.13 -10.65 -5.80
N LYS A 331 26.33 -10.63 -5.20
CA LYS A 331 27.29 -9.52 -5.38
C LYS A 331 27.76 -9.41 -6.83
N LEU A 332 28.11 -10.52 -7.46
CA LEU A 332 28.50 -10.55 -8.87
C LEU A 332 27.35 -10.05 -9.77
N TYR A 333 26.14 -10.51 -9.51
CA TYR A 333 24.95 -10.06 -10.24
C TYR A 333 24.76 -8.54 -10.13
N THR A 334 24.87 -7.96 -8.93
CA THR A 334 24.77 -6.51 -8.73
C THR A 334 25.83 -5.74 -9.51
N VAL A 335 27.10 -6.19 -9.46
CA VAL A 335 28.17 -5.57 -10.24
C VAL A 335 27.87 -5.61 -11.74
N MET A 336 27.44 -6.77 -12.25
CA MET A 336 27.10 -6.95 -13.66
C MET A 336 25.90 -6.10 -14.08
N GLU A 337 24.88 -5.96 -13.24
CA GLU A 337 23.70 -5.13 -13.48
C GLU A 337 24.11 -3.65 -13.63
N ILE A 338 24.94 -3.13 -12.73
CA ILE A 338 25.48 -1.76 -12.79
C ILE A 338 26.29 -1.55 -14.08
N CYS A 339 27.13 -2.52 -14.45
CA CYS A 339 27.91 -2.45 -15.68
C CYS A 339 27.04 -2.44 -16.94
N ARG A 340 25.91 -3.17 -16.94
CA ARG A 340 24.95 -3.18 -18.06
C ARG A 340 24.22 -1.84 -18.17
N LEU A 341 23.87 -1.19 -17.06
CA LEU A 341 23.28 0.14 -17.06
C LEU A 341 24.24 1.16 -17.70
N PHE A 342 25.50 1.16 -17.26
CA PHE A 342 26.55 1.98 -17.87
C PHE A 342 26.71 1.71 -19.38
N ASP A 343 26.78 0.43 -19.78
CA ASP A 343 26.94 0.03 -21.17
C ASP A 343 25.74 0.47 -22.04
N GLY A 344 24.53 0.40 -21.49
CA GLY A 344 23.32 0.95 -22.12
C GLY A 344 23.41 2.46 -22.39
N ILE A 345 23.76 3.25 -21.36
CA ILE A 345 23.91 4.71 -21.47
C ILE A 345 25.03 5.08 -22.46
N TYR A 346 26.15 4.35 -22.43
CA TYR A 346 27.24 4.54 -23.37
C TYR A 346 26.80 4.29 -24.83
N LYS A 347 26.04 3.23 -25.08
CA LYS A 347 25.48 2.91 -26.40
C LYS A 347 24.52 4.00 -26.87
N GLU A 348 23.67 4.55 -26.00
CA GLU A 348 22.78 5.66 -26.33
C GLU A 348 23.53 6.93 -26.72
N HIS A 349 24.65 7.23 -26.04
CA HIS A 349 25.54 8.34 -26.43
C HIS A 349 26.19 8.14 -27.80
N LEU A 350 26.42 6.90 -28.20
CA LEU A 350 27.02 6.54 -29.48
C LEU A 350 26.01 6.59 -30.64
N ASP A 351 24.76 6.15 -30.39
CA ASP A 351 23.69 6.00 -31.40
C ASP A 351 23.00 7.32 -31.81
N GLY A 352 23.46 8.46 -31.29
CA GLY A 352 23.09 9.78 -31.82
C GLY A 352 21.86 10.44 -31.18
N LEU A 353 21.14 9.79 -30.26
CA LEU A 353 20.13 10.50 -29.43
C LEU A 353 20.78 11.60 -28.56
N ARG A 354 22.09 11.50 -28.34
CA ARG A 354 22.92 12.51 -27.67
C ARG A 354 24.18 12.75 -28.50
N SER A 355 24.67 14.00 -28.49
CA SER A 355 25.73 14.62 -29.34
C SER A 355 27.03 13.88 -29.72
N GLY A 356 27.24 12.60 -29.35
CA GLY A 356 28.46 11.84 -29.61
C GLY A 356 28.67 11.47 -31.07
N GLY A 357 27.66 10.87 -31.71
CA GLY A 357 27.71 10.46 -33.11
C GLY A 357 28.03 11.62 -34.08
N ASP A 358 27.39 12.77 -33.87
CA ASP A 358 27.59 13.99 -34.69
C ASP A 358 29.05 14.47 -34.67
N LYS A 359 29.73 14.35 -33.53
CA LYS A 359 31.15 14.72 -33.42
C LYS A 359 32.05 13.79 -34.23
N ILE A 360 31.71 12.51 -34.31
CA ILE A 360 32.43 11.54 -35.13
C ILE A 360 32.19 11.84 -36.61
N TYR A 361 30.94 12.13 -37.02
CA TYR A 361 30.64 12.56 -38.40
C TYR A 361 31.42 13.82 -38.79
N ASN A 362 31.53 14.80 -37.89
CA ASN A 362 32.31 16.01 -38.14
C ASN A 362 33.80 15.72 -38.41
N ILE A 363 34.39 14.70 -37.78
CA ILE A 363 35.77 14.29 -38.08
C ILE A 363 35.85 13.80 -39.54
N PHE A 364 34.93 12.92 -39.95
CA PHE A 364 34.99 12.28 -41.26
C PHE A 364 34.58 13.20 -42.41
N ASP A 365 33.57 14.06 -42.20
CA ASP A 365 33.00 14.90 -43.26
C ASP A 365 33.74 16.23 -43.40
N ASN A 366 34.33 16.76 -42.32
CA ASN A 366 34.97 18.07 -42.30
C ASN A 366 36.47 18.01 -42.00
N GLN A 367 36.90 17.37 -40.90
CA GLN A 367 38.30 17.45 -40.46
C GLN A 367 39.26 16.66 -41.36
N LEU A 368 38.95 15.40 -41.65
CA LEU A 368 39.77 14.55 -42.51
C LEU A 368 39.89 15.13 -43.94
N PRO A 369 38.80 15.57 -44.61
CA PRO A 369 38.90 16.18 -45.93
C PRO A 369 39.67 17.50 -45.93
N ALA A 370 39.53 18.31 -44.87
CA ALA A 370 40.32 19.53 -44.72
C ALA A 370 41.82 19.22 -44.52
N ALA A 371 42.15 18.20 -43.72
CA ALA A 371 43.52 17.76 -43.50
C ALA A 371 44.17 17.24 -44.78
N LEU A 372 43.45 16.44 -45.58
CA LEU A 372 43.92 15.96 -46.88
C LEU A 372 44.15 17.12 -47.87
N LYS A 373 43.24 18.11 -47.92
CA LYS A 373 43.42 19.31 -48.77
C LYS A 373 44.64 20.16 -48.38
N ARG A 374 45.01 20.18 -47.09
CA ARG A 374 46.18 20.95 -46.60
C ARG A 374 47.52 20.37 -47.04
N LEU A 375 47.58 19.14 -47.53
CA LEU A 375 48.81 18.53 -48.04
C LEU A 375 49.35 19.24 -49.30
N GLN A 376 48.52 20.01 -50.01
CA GLN A 376 48.90 20.83 -51.17
C GLN A 376 49.75 20.07 -52.19
N PHE A 377 49.20 18.97 -52.75
CA PHE A 377 49.90 18.11 -53.72
C PHE A 377 50.47 18.88 -54.91
N ASP A 378 49.83 19.98 -55.34
CA ASP A 378 50.34 20.87 -56.40
C ASP A 378 51.73 21.45 -56.10
N LYS A 379 52.04 21.72 -54.82
CA LYS A 379 53.37 22.19 -54.40
C LYS A 379 54.38 21.05 -54.31
N GLN A 380 53.94 19.87 -53.86
CA GLN A 380 54.79 18.68 -53.82
C GLN A 380 55.21 18.27 -55.25
N LEU A 381 54.29 18.38 -56.21
CA LEU A 381 54.46 18.12 -57.63
C LEU A 381 54.84 19.39 -58.41
N SER A 382 55.69 20.25 -57.84
CA SER A 382 56.25 21.40 -58.57
C SER A 382 57.15 20.93 -59.72
N MET A 383 57.28 21.74 -60.78
CA MET A 383 58.11 21.39 -61.94
C MET A 383 59.57 21.06 -61.57
N GLU A 384 60.12 21.77 -60.57
CA GLU A 384 61.47 21.53 -60.07
C GLU A 384 61.59 20.16 -59.39
N ASN A 385 60.63 19.80 -58.55
CA ASN A 385 60.58 18.50 -57.88
C ASN A 385 60.33 17.35 -58.86
N ILE A 386 59.41 17.53 -59.82
CA ILE A 386 59.11 16.53 -60.85
C ILE A 386 60.37 16.23 -61.67
N ARG A 387 61.05 17.27 -62.18
CA ARG A 387 62.27 17.10 -62.96
C ARG A 387 63.32 16.37 -62.13
N LYS A 388 63.56 16.81 -60.89
CA LYS A 388 64.52 16.19 -59.98
C LYS A 388 64.22 14.70 -59.76
N LEU A 389 63.00 14.36 -59.32
CA LEU A 389 62.64 12.99 -58.94
C LEU A 389 62.61 12.02 -60.12
N ILE A 390 62.21 12.47 -61.31
CA ILE A 390 62.21 11.64 -62.53
C ILE A 390 63.65 11.39 -62.98
N THR A 391 64.47 12.43 -63.06
CA THR A 391 65.88 12.27 -63.47
C THR A 391 66.66 11.40 -62.48
N GLU A 392 66.38 11.51 -61.18
CA GLU A 392 66.98 10.66 -60.14
C GLU A 392 66.48 9.20 -60.20
N ALA A 393 65.20 8.97 -60.52
CA ALA A 393 64.60 7.64 -60.50
C ALA A 393 64.87 6.82 -61.77
N ASP A 394 64.85 7.45 -62.95
CA ASP A 394 65.00 6.74 -64.23
C ASP A 394 66.48 6.68 -64.70
N GLY A 395 67.38 7.47 -64.11
CA GLY A 395 68.82 7.37 -64.33
C GLY A 395 69.23 7.41 -65.81
N TYR A 396 69.84 6.33 -66.32
CA TYR A 396 70.30 6.21 -67.72
C TYR A 396 69.21 5.76 -68.71
N GLN A 397 68.05 5.28 -68.22
CA GLN A 397 66.93 4.74 -69.00
C GLN A 397 66.01 5.73 -69.77
N PRO A 398 66.09 7.08 -69.65
CA PRO A 398 65.26 8.03 -70.41
C PRO A 398 65.27 7.83 -71.95
N HIS A 399 66.23 7.06 -72.47
CA HIS A 399 66.55 6.89 -73.89
C HIS A 399 65.93 5.65 -74.54
N LEU A 400 65.33 4.72 -73.78
CA LEU A 400 64.90 3.40 -74.30
C LEU A 400 63.45 2.99 -73.95
N ILE A 401 62.89 3.46 -72.83
CA ILE A 401 61.56 3.06 -72.32
C ILE A 401 60.86 4.28 -71.66
N ALA A 402 59.54 4.26 -71.50
CA ALA A 402 58.78 5.26 -70.74
C ALA A 402 59.24 5.32 -69.25
N PRO A 403 59.22 6.50 -68.59
CA PRO A 403 59.75 6.75 -67.23
C PRO A 403 58.91 6.14 -66.09
N GLU A 404 58.76 4.80 -66.06
CA GLU A 404 57.91 4.11 -65.09
C GLU A 404 58.34 4.35 -63.64
N GLN A 405 59.64 4.39 -63.35
CA GLN A 405 60.15 4.54 -61.99
C GLN A 405 59.98 5.97 -61.47
N GLY A 406 60.13 6.98 -62.34
CA GLY A 406 59.78 8.36 -62.04
C GLY A 406 58.31 8.53 -61.62
N TYR A 407 57.38 7.94 -62.38
CA TYR A 407 55.95 7.95 -62.02
C TYR A 407 55.71 7.27 -60.66
N ARG A 408 56.27 6.07 -60.45
CA ARG A 408 56.10 5.31 -59.22
C ARG A 408 56.58 6.10 -58.00
N ARG A 409 57.77 6.68 -58.06
CA ARG A 409 58.36 7.43 -56.94
C ARG A 409 57.60 8.72 -56.62
N LEU A 410 57.12 9.44 -57.63
CA LEU A 410 56.29 10.63 -57.44
C LEU A 410 54.96 10.30 -56.76
N ILE A 411 54.30 9.23 -57.21
CA ILE A 411 53.03 8.75 -56.64
C ILE A 411 53.24 8.28 -55.20
N GLU A 412 54.24 7.44 -54.94
CA GLU A 412 54.57 6.95 -53.60
C GLU A 412 54.84 8.10 -52.62
N SER A 413 55.66 9.08 -53.02
CA SER A 413 55.99 10.23 -52.16
C SER A 413 54.76 11.06 -51.78
N SER A 414 53.78 11.15 -52.69
CA SER A 414 52.53 11.90 -52.47
C SER A 414 51.57 11.13 -51.57
N ILE A 415 51.35 9.83 -51.82
CA ILE A 415 50.41 9.00 -51.05
C ILE A 415 50.90 8.78 -49.61
N VAL A 416 52.22 8.59 -49.39
CA VAL A 416 52.77 8.41 -48.02
C VAL A 416 52.47 9.60 -47.12
N SER A 417 52.37 10.82 -47.66
CA SER A 417 52.00 12.01 -46.87
C SER A 417 50.59 11.95 -46.28
N MET A 418 49.70 11.08 -46.80
CA MET A 418 48.34 10.87 -46.28
C MET A 418 48.30 10.07 -44.98
N ARG A 419 49.39 9.42 -44.56
CA ARG A 419 49.47 8.68 -43.28
C ARG A 419 49.18 9.58 -42.07
N GLY A 420 49.72 10.82 -42.07
CA GLY A 420 49.53 11.78 -40.99
C GLY A 420 48.05 12.13 -40.77
N PRO A 421 47.31 12.60 -41.79
CA PRO A 421 45.86 12.83 -41.68
C PRO A 421 45.05 11.58 -41.28
N ALA A 422 45.45 10.40 -41.74
CA ALA A 422 44.76 9.15 -41.42
C ALA A 422 44.93 8.78 -39.92
N GLU A 423 46.15 8.91 -39.39
CA GLU A 423 46.44 8.71 -37.97
C GLU A 423 45.73 9.76 -37.09
N ALA A 424 45.72 11.03 -37.50
CA ALA A 424 45.01 12.08 -36.79
C ALA A 424 43.50 11.82 -36.69
N ALA A 425 42.88 11.23 -37.72
CA ALA A 425 41.47 10.84 -37.68
C ALA A 425 41.20 9.71 -36.69
N VAL A 426 42.10 8.71 -36.62
CA VAL A 426 42.05 7.62 -35.63
C VAL A 426 42.12 8.18 -34.20
N ASP A 427 43.06 9.09 -33.94
CA ASP A 427 43.26 9.69 -32.61
C ASP A 427 42.09 10.60 -32.21
N ALA A 428 41.55 11.38 -33.14
CA ALA A 428 40.42 12.26 -32.88
C ALA A 428 39.16 11.48 -32.48
N VAL A 429 38.89 10.33 -33.12
CA VAL A 429 37.75 9.47 -32.76
C VAL A 429 37.96 8.84 -31.38
N HIS A 430 39.16 8.37 -31.07
CA HIS A 430 39.49 7.81 -29.75
C HIS A 430 39.20 8.79 -28.61
N ILE A 431 39.59 10.06 -28.76
CA ILE A 431 39.32 11.11 -27.76
C ILE A 431 37.82 11.25 -27.51
N ILE A 432 37.00 11.25 -28.57
CA ILE A 432 35.53 11.31 -28.43
C ILE A 432 35.02 10.10 -27.65
N LEU A 433 35.47 8.88 -27.99
CA LEU A 433 35.03 7.66 -27.29
C LEU A 433 35.38 7.71 -25.79
N LYS A 434 36.58 8.19 -25.42
CA LYS A 434 36.96 8.38 -24.01
C LYS A 434 36.07 9.40 -23.30
N ASP A 435 35.73 10.49 -23.97
CA ASP A 435 34.81 11.50 -23.42
C ASP A 435 33.40 10.94 -23.20
N LEU A 436 32.92 10.09 -24.11
CA LEU A 436 31.63 9.41 -23.95
C LEU A 436 31.62 8.45 -22.77
N VAL A 437 32.72 7.72 -22.52
CA VAL A 437 32.88 6.89 -21.30
C VAL A 437 32.73 7.75 -20.05
N ARG A 438 33.45 8.89 -19.96
CA ARG A 438 33.36 9.79 -18.79
C ARG A 438 31.94 10.29 -18.55
N LYS A 439 31.23 10.66 -19.63
CA LYS A 439 29.83 11.10 -19.55
C LYS A 439 28.91 9.98 -19.06
N ALA A 440 28.99 8.80 -19.67
CA ALA A 440 28.17 7.64 -19.27
C ALA A 440 28.38 7.26 -17.79
N ILE A 441 29.62 7.31 -17.30
CA ILE A 441 29.92 7.09 -15.87
C ILE A 441 29.26 8.14 -14.98
N SER A 442 29.28 9.42 -15.38
CA SER A 442 28.66 10.50 -14.59
C SER A 442 27.13 10.44 -14.56
N GLU A 443 26.53 9.83 -15.58
CA GLU A 443 25.08 9.67 -15.73
C GLU A 443 24.54 8.36 -15.13
N THR A 444 25.42 7.40 -14.80
CA THR A 444 25.05 6.15 -14.12
C THR A 444 24.98 6.38 -12.60
N PRO A 445 23.78 6.44 -11.98
CA PRO A 445 23.66 6.82 -10.58
C PRO A 445 24.28 5.79 -9.62
N GLU A 446 24.23 4.51 -9.94
CA GLU A 446 24.78 3.42 -9.11
C GLU A 446 26.31 3.50 -9.03
N LEU A 447 26.98 3.94 -10.10
CA LEU A 447 28.43 4.17 -10.07
C LEU A 447 28.82 5.37 -9.18
N LYS A 448 27.89 6.26 -8.81
CA LYS A 448 28.15 7.28 -7.77
C LYS A 448 28.13 6.68 -6.37
N GLN A 449 27.27 5.69 -6.14
CA GLN A 449 27.12 4.98 -4.86
C GLN A 449 28.32 4.07 -4.57
N TYR A 450 28.97 3.51 -5.59
CA TYR A 450 30.11 2.60 -5.46
C TYR A 450 31.40 3.18 -6.07
N PRO A 451 32.16 4.02 -5.34
CA PRO A 451 33.35 4.68 -5.86
C PRO A 451 34.44 3.72 -6.34
N ALA A 452 34.62 2.58 -5.66
CA ALA A 452 35.61 1.56 -6.04
C ALA A 452 35.27 0.93 -7.39
N LEU A 453 34.02 0.46 -7.55
CA LEU A 453 33.54 -0.07 -8.83
C LEU A 453 33.64 0.96 -9.96
N ARG A 454 33.32 2.24 -9.68
CA ARG A 454 33.46 3.32 -10.67
C ARG A 454 34.87 3.43 -11.23
N VAL A 455 35.89 3.34 -10.38
CA VAL A 455 37.29 3.41 -10.82
C VAL A 455 37.62 2.22 -11.72
N GLU A 456 37.27 1.01 -11.31
CA GLU A 456 37.55 -0.21 -12.09
C GLU A 456 36.84 -0.21 -13.45
N VAL A 457 35.57 0.17 -13.51
CA VAL A 457 34.83 0.28 -14.78
C VAL A 457 35.45 1.35 -15.68
N THR A 458 35.90 2.48 -15.12
CA THR A 458 36.59 3.55 -15.89
C THR A 458 37.88 3.03 -16.52
N ASN A 459 38.68 2.32 -15.72
CA ASN A 459 39.97 1.79 -16.14
C ASN A 459 39.79 0.73 -17.24
N ALA A 460 38.89 -0.23 -17.03
CA ALA A 460 38.58 -1.27 -17.98
C ALA A 460 38.11 -0.72 -19.34
N ALA A 461 37.16 0.22 -19.32
CA ALA A 461 36.68 0.86 -20.54
C ALA A 461 37.80 1.63 -21.27
N THR A 462 38.63 2.35 -20.52
CA THR A 462 39.76 3.12 -21.07
C THR A 462 40.81 2.21 -21.72
N GLU A 463 41.15 1.10 -21.07
CA GLU A 463 42.13 0.13 -21.59
C GLU A 463 41.61 -0.56 -22.86
N SER A 464 40.33 -0.94 -22.90
CA SER A 464 39.68 -1.48 -24.09
C SER A 464 39.74 -0.50 -25.27
N LEU A 465 39.47 0.78 -25.04
CA LEU A 465 39.56 1.81 -26.08
C LEU A 465 40.99 1.99 -26.61
N GLU A 466 42.02 1.93 -25.75
CA GLU A 466 43.42 2.01 -26.21
C GLU A 466 43.79 0.83 -27.13
N ARG A 467 43.38 -0.39 -26.78
CA ARG A 467 43.58 -1.56 -27.67
C ARG A 467 42.89 -1.37 -29.03
N MET A 468 41.66 -0.87 -29.03
CA MET A 468 40.89 -0.62 -30.27
C MET A 468 41.55 0.47 -31.12
N ARG A 469 42.07 1.54 -30.49
CA ARG A 469 42.82 2.59 -31.16
C ARG A 469 44.04 2.05 -31.88
N GLU A 470 44.87 1.25 -31.21
CA GLU A 470 46.09 0.69 -31.82
C GLU A 470 45.77 -0.25 -33.00
N GLN A 471 44.72 -1.08 -32.87
CA GLN A 471 44.24 -1.92 -33.98
C GLN A 471 43.73 -1.09 -35.16
N SER A 472 42.96 -0.04 -34.87
CA SER A 472 42.44 0.88 -35.89
C SER A 472 43.55 1.63 -36.59
N LYS A 473 44.57 2.11 -35.86
CA LYS A 473 45.74 2.79 -36.41
C LYS A 473 46.45 1.87 -37.40
N LYS A 474 46.73 0.64 -36.99
CA LYS A 474 47.38 -0.36 -37.85
C LYS A 474 46.56 -0.61 -39.13
N ALA A 475 45.26 -0.88 -39.01
CA ALA A 475 44.39 -1.16 -40.15
C ALA A 475 44.26 0.05 -41.09
N THR A 476 44.13 1.26 -40.55
CA THR A 476 43.99 2.49 -41.31
C THR A 476 45.27 2.83 -42.09
N LEU A 477 46.44 2.69 -41.46
CA LEU A 477 47.72 2.90 -42.14
C LEU A 477 48.00 1.85 -43.21
N GLN A 478 47.58 0.59 -42.99
CA GLN A 478 47.66 -0.46 -44.00
C GLN A 478 46.87 -0.13 -45.27
N LEU A 479 45.71 0.52 -45.16
CA LEU A 479 44.96 0.98 -46.34
C LEU A 479 45.77 1.97 -47.18
N VAL A 480 46.48 2.89 -46.54
CA VAL A 480 47.36 3.85 -47.23
C VAL A 480 48.55 3.11 -47.87
N ASP A 481 49.15 2.16 -47.15
CA ASP A 481 50.28 1.37 -47.66
C ASP A 481 49.90 0.49 -48.86
N MET A 482 48.67 -0.03 -48.89
CA MET A 482 48.14 -0.79 -50.02
C MET A 482 48.03 0.08 -51.29
N GLU A 483 47.52 1.31 -51.16
CA GLU A 483 47.41 2.26 -52.28
C GLU A 483 48.79 2.73 -52.78
N CYS A 484 49.81 2.75 -51.92
CA CYS A 484 51.21 2.98 -52.33
C CYS A 484 51.81 1.80 -53.09
N SER A 485 51.45 0.57 -52.71
CA SER A 485 52.13 -0.66 -53.19
C SER A 485 51.70 -1.10 -54.58
N TYR A 486 50.48 -0.75 -55.00
CA TYR A 486 49.94 -1.15 -56.31
C TYR A 486 49.34 0.04 -57.05
N LEU A 487 49.79 0.25 -58.29
CA LEU A 487 49.27 1.28 -59.18
C LEU A 487 48.10 0.74 -60.00
N THR A 488 46.95 1.42 -59.92
CA THR A 488 45.74 1.01 -60.65
C THR A 488 45.93 1.18 -62.15
N ALA A 489 46.21 0.06 -62.85
CA ALA A 489 46.52 0.07 -64.28
C ALA A 489 45.39 0.64 -65.15
N ASP A 490 44.13 0.46 -64.74
CA ASP A 490 42.96 0.94 -65.49
C ASP A 490 42.91 2.46 -65.62
N PHE A 491 43.35 3.18 -64.57
CA PHE A 491 43.48 4.64 -64.61
C PHE A 491 44.38 5.10 -65.76
N PHE A 492 45.54 4.46 -65.91
CA PHE A 492 46.52 4.83 -66.93
C PHE A 492 46.09 4.40 -68.34
N ARG A 493 45.25 3.37 -68.47
CA ARG A 493 44.68 2.94 -69.76
C ARG A 493 43.63 3.91 -70.30
N ASN A 494 42.92 4.60 -69.40
CA ASN A 494 41.84 5.52 -69.74
C ASN A 494 42.31 6.98 -69.93
N LEU A 495 43.63 7.24 -69.87
CA LEU A 495 44.18 8.55 -70.20
C LEU A 495 43.92 8.88 -71.69
N PRO A 496 43.53 10.11 -72.04
CA PRO A 496 43.38 10.52 -73.42
C PRO A 496 44.67 10.23 -74.20
N GLN A 497 44.57 9.37 -75.23
CA GLN A 497 45.66 9.23 -76.20
C GLN A 497 45.62 10.44 -77.12
N ASP A 498 46.35 11.50 -76.77
CA ASP A 498 46.66 12.54 -77.74
C ASP A 498 47.52 11.92 -78.83
N VAL A 499 46.92 11.75 -80.01
CA VAL A 499 47.64 11.45 -81.24
C VAL A 499 48.53 12.66 -81.52
N GLU A 500 49.76 12.65 -81.01
CA GLU A 500 50.81 13.50 -81.56
C GLU A 500 50.94 13.12 -83.04
N LYS A 501 50.39 13.96 -83.93
CA LYS A 501 50.81 14.04 -85.32
C LYS A 501 52.34 14.11 -85.28
N GLY A 502 52.99 13.11 -85.88
CA GLY A 502 54.43 12.92 -85.84
C GLY A 502 55.20 14.23 -85.97
N GLY A 503 55.94 14.57 -84.92
CA GLY A 503 56.96 15.60 -84.98
C GLY A 503 58.08 15.15 -85.92
N ASN A 504 58.63 16.09 -86.69
CA ASN A 504 59.72 15.86 -87.63
C ASN A 504 60.91 15.13 -86.96
N PRO A 505 61.59 14.19 -87.65
CA PRO A 505 62.67 13.37 -87.07
C PRO A 505 63.98 14.14 -86.75
N SER A 506 63.98 15.47 -86.86
CA SER A 506 65.18 16.30 -86.81
C SER A 506 65.39 17.07 -85.48
N HIS A 507 64.58 16.83 -84.45
CA HIS A 507 64.85 17.35 -83.10
C HIS A 507 65.73 16.38 -82.30
N SER A 508 66.70 16.93 -81.57
CA SER A 508 67.60 16.19 -80.69
C SER A 508 66.79 15.30 -79.72
N ILE A 509 67.28 14.09 -79.46
CA ILE A 509 66.71 13.15 -78.48
C ILE A 509 66.62 13.79 -77.07
N PHE A 510 67.39 14.85 -76.80
CA PHE A 510 67.30 15.68 -75.59
C PHE A 510 66.02 16.53 -75.47
N ASP A 511 65.29 16.80 -76.56
CA ASP A 511 64.04 17.58 -76.53
C ASP A 511 62.81 16.78 -76.04
N ARG A 512 62.96 15.47 -75.77
CA ARG A 512 61.85 14.56 -75.40
C ARG A 512 61.34 14.75 -73.96
N TYR A 513 62.19 15.22 -73.04
CA TYR A 513 61.80 15.66 -71.69
C TYR A 513 61.65 17.19 -71.62
N ASN A 514 61.06 17.77 -72.65
CA ASN A 514 60.71 19.19 -72.61
C ASN A 514 59.75 19.49 -71.45
N ASP A 515 59.68 20.77 -71.09
CA ASP A 515 58.84 21.21 -69.98
C ASP A 515 57.36 20.86 -70.15
N SER A 516 56.88 20.70 -71.39
CA SER A 516 55.53 20.21 -71.67
C SER A 516 55.32 18.74 -71.29
N TYR A 517 56.30 17.86 -71.53
CA TYR A 517 56.23 16.44 -71.17
C TYR A 517 56.26 16.25 -69.66
N LEU A 518 57.20 16.89 -68.96
CA LEU A 518 57.29 16.85 -67.49
C LEU A 518 56.04 17.44 -66.83
N ARG A 519 55.47 18.52 -67.39
CA ARG A 519 54.20 19.09 -66.93
C ARG A 519 53.05 18.10 -67.09
N ARG A 520 53.00 17.36 -68.20
CA ARG A 520 51.99 16.31 -68.41
C ARG A 520 52.11 15.19 -67.38
N ILE A 521 53.33 14.75 -67.06
CA ILE A 521 53.57 13.77 -65.98
C ILE A 521 53.01 14.30 -64.66
N GLY A 522 53.33 15.56 -64.31
CA GLY A 522 52.80 16.22 -63.11
C GLY A 522 51.27 16.21 -63.03
N THR A 523 50.61 16.60 -64.12
CA THR A 523 49.13 16.61 -64.19
C THR A 523 48.53 15.20 -64.04
N THR A 524 49.13 14.20 -64.68
CA THR A 524 48.69 12.80 -64.61
C THR A 524 48.87 12.22 -63.20
N VAL A 525 50.04 12.44 -62.59
CA VAL A 525 50.32 12.01 -61.21
C VAL A 525 49.35 12.69 -60.24
N LEU A 526 49.13 14.00 -60.39
CA LEU A 526 48.17 14.74 -59.56
C LEU A 526 46.76 14.17 -59.69
N ALA A 527 46.31 13.86 -60.92
CA ALA A 527 45.01 13.24 -61.16
C ALA A 527 44.90 11.84 -60.50
N TYR A 528 45.97 11.03 -60.56
CA TYR A 528 46.01 9.72 -59.89
C TYR A 528 45.96 9.86 -58.36
N VAL A 529 46.78 10.75 -57.79
CA VAL A 529 46.82 11.02 -56.34
C VAL A 529 45.47 11.54 -55.85
N ASN A 530 44.80 12.40 -56.61
CA ASN A 530 43.46 12.88 -56.28
C ASN A 530 42.40 11.75 -56.32
N MET A 531 42.49 10.82 -57.28
CA MET A 531 41.63 9.64 -57.32
C MET A 531 41.83 8.77 -56.07
N VAL A 532 43.08 8.47 -55.71
CA VAL A 532 43.41 7.71 -54.49
C VAL A 532 42.95 8.46 -53.23
N CYS A 533 43.12 9.78 -53.18
CA CYS A 533 42.66 10.61 -52.07
C CYS A 533 41.13 10.50 -51.88
N VAL A 534 40.35 10.44 -52.97
CA VAL A 534 38.90 10.22 -52.91
C VAL A 534 38.57 8.81 -52.42
N SER A 535 39.31 7.79 -52.86
CA SER A 535 39.18 6.41 -52.34
C SER A 535 39.43 6.36 -50.83
N LEU A 536 40.58 6.87 -50.38
CA LEU A 536 40.98 6.87 -48.97
C LEU A 536 40.05 7.70 -48.08
N ARG A 537 39.51 8.83 -48.59
CA ARG A 537 38.48 9.62 -47.88
C ARG A 537 37.25 8.78 -47.54
N ASN A 538 36.91 7.78 -48.35
CA ASN A 538 35.78 6.88 -48.11
C ASN A 538 36.16 5.62 -47.31
N SER A 539 37.39 5.13 -47.47
CA SER A 539 37.85 3.87 -46.86
C SER A 539 38.36 4.05 -45.42
N ILE A 540 39.04 5.17 -45.12
CA ILE A 540 39.56 5.47 -43.78
C ILE A 540 38.43 5.52 -42.73
N PRO A 541 37.34 6.30 -42.92
CA PRO A 541 36.24 6.31 -41.96
C PRO A 541 35.66 4.92 -41.70
N LYS A 542 35.53 4.07 -42.73
CA LYS A 542 35.03 2.70 -42.58
C LYS A 542 35.94 1.85 -41.71
N SER A 543 37.26 1.97 -41.87
CA SER A 543 38.24 1.28 -41.02
C SER A 543 38.13 1.74 -39.57
N VAL A 544 38.09 3.07 -39.34
CA VAL A 544 37.98 3.64 -37.99
C VAL A 544 36.68 3.23 -37.30
N VAL A 545 35.55 3.30 -38.02
CA VAL A 545 34.25 2.88 -37.49
C VAL A 545 34.25 1.38 -37.19
N TYR A 546 34.80 0.56 -38.08
CA TYR A 546 34.83 -0.89 -37.88
C TYR A 546 35.70 -1.29 -36.69
N CYS A 547 36.92 -0.77 -36.58
CA CYS A 547 37.88 -1.17 -35.55
C CYS A 547 37.69 -0.46 -34.19
N GLN A 548 37.14 0.76 -34.16
CA GLN A 548 36.94 1.49 -32.90
C GLN A 548 35.47 1.62 -32.55
N VAL A 549 34.68 2.33 -33.36
CA VAL A 549 33.32 2.75 -32.95
C VAL A 549 32.41 1.53 -32.74
N ARG A 550 32.41 0.61 -33.70
CA ARG A 550 31.58 -0.60 -33.67
C ARG A 550 32.07 -1.60 -32.62
N GLU A 551 33.38 -1.75 -32.45
CA GLU A 551 33.94 -2.63 -31.42
C GLU A 551 33.72 -2.06 -30.02
N ALA A 552 33.93 -0.76 -29.81
CA ALA A 552 33.60 -0.08 -28.55
C ALA A 552 32.11 -0.21 -28.21
N LYS A 553 31.22 -0.23 -29.20
CA LYS A 553 29.79 -0.51 -28.96
C LYS A 553 29.52 -1.95 -28.50
N ARG A 554 30.33 -2.92 -28.93
CA ARG A 554 30.05 -4.35 -28.76
C ARG A 554 30.71 -4.96 -27.54
N VAL A 555 31.98 -4.65 -27.33
CA VAL A 555 32.87 -5.43 -26.44
C VAL A 555 33.64 -4.57 -25.43
N LEU A 556 33.13 -3.38 -25.09
CA LEU A 556 33.82 -2.42 -24.22
C LEU A 556 34.28 -3.02 -22.88
N LEU A 557 33.39 -3.80 -22.25
CA LEU A 557 33.59 -4.40 -20.93
C LEU A 557 33.76 -5.92 -20.94
N ASP A 558 33.88 -6.57 -22.10
CA ASP A 558 33.93 -8.04 -22.18
C ASP A 558 35.10 -8.63 -21.39
N GLN A 559 36.28 -8.01 -21.50
CA GLN A 559 37.46 -8.43 -20.73
C GLN A 559 37.24 -8.27 -19.23
N PHE A 560 36.59 -7.18 -18.81
CA PHE A 560 36.25 -6.92 -17.41
C PHE A 560 35.26 -7.96 -16.87
N PHE A 561 34.28 -8.39 -17.67
CA PHE A 561 33.36 -9.46 -17.27
C PHE A 561 34.08 -10.80 -17.09
N ILE A 562 35.09 -11.10 -17.89
CA ILE A 562 35.93 -12.31 -17.73
C ILE A 562 36.73 -12.25 -16.42
N GLU A 563 37.24 -11.07 -16.05
CA GLU A 563 37.99 -10.88 -14.81
C GLU A 563 37.09 -10.90 -13.58
N LEU A 564 35.92 -10.27 -13.65
CA LEU A 564 34.89 -10.31 -12.60
C LEU A 564 34.50 -11.75 -12.23
N GLY A 565 34.37 -12.63 -13.23
CA GLY A 565 34.03 -14.04 -13.01
C GLY A 565 35.08 -14.83 -12.22
N LYS A 566 36.30 -14.29 -12.06
CA LYS A 566 37.39 -14.92 -11.30
C LYS A 566 37.51 -14.40 -9.86
N LEU A 567 36.78 -13.33 -9.51
CA LEU A 567 36.92 -12.68 -8.20
C LEU A 567 36.23 -13.45 -7.09
N GLU A 568 36.87 -13.50 -5.93
CA GLU A 568 36.29 -14.07 -4.72
C GLU A 568 35.38 -13.07 -3.99
N THR A 569 34.55 -13.57 -3.06
CA THR A 569 33.57 -12.77 -2.30
C THR A 569 34.16 -11.53 -1.64
N LYS A 570 35.38 -11.62 -1.10
CA LYS A 570 36.05 -10.47 -0.44
C LYS A 570 36.39 -9.37 -1.44
N GLN A 571 36.86 -9.74 -2.62
CA GLN A 571 37.20 -8.79 -3.69
C GLN A 571 35.92 -8.16 -4.27
N LEU A 572 34.88 -8.96 -4.52
CA LEU A 572 33.57 -8.44 -4.94
C LEU A 572 32.98 -7.46 -3.91
N SER A 573 33.15 -7.76 -2.61
CA SER A 573 32.71 -6.84 -1.55
C SER A 573 33.48 -5.53 -1.57
N SER A 574 34.79 -5.56 -1.88
CA SER A 574 35.60 -4.34 -1.99
C SER A 574 35.15 -3.43 -3.13
N LEU A 575 34.64 -3.99 -4.24
CA LEU A 575 34.07 -3.23 -5.36
C LEU A 575 32.75 -2.54 -4.97
N LEU A 576 31.95 -3.22 -4.14
CA LEU A 576 30.67 -2.76 -3.63
C LEU A 576 30.77 -2.12 -2.23
N ASN A 577 31.95 -1.63 -1.83
CA ASN A 577 32.16 -0.99 -0.55
C ASN A 577 31.31 0.29 -0.45
N GLU A 578 30.17 0.15 0.22
CA GLU A 578 29.27 1.23 0.56
C GLU A 578 29.71 1.89 1.88
N ASP A 579 29.34 3.16 2.06
CA ASP A 579 29.51 3.85 3.34
C ASP A 579 28.78 3.09 4.46
N PRO A 580 29.46 2.67 5.54
CA PRO A 580 28.83 2.00 6.68
C PRO A 580 27.62 2.76 7.25
N ALA A 581 27.64 4.10 7.20
CA ALA A 581 26.53 4.93 7.67
C ALA A 581 25.28 4.77 6.78
N VAL A 582 25.47 4.61 5.46
CA VAL A 582 24.38 4.35 4.51
C VAL A 582 23.80 2.95 4.71
N MET A 583 24.66 1.95 4.93
CA MET A 583 24.24 0.59 5.24
C MET A 583 23.41 0.54 6.54
N GLU A 584 23.89 1.18 7.60
CA GLU A 584 23.22 1.21 8.90
C GLU A 584 21.88 1.95 8.81
N ARG A 585 21.84 3.10 8.13
CA ARG A 585 20.62 3.86 7.87
C ARG A 585 19.61 3.03 7.07
N ARG A 586 20.02 2.36 5.99
CA ARG A 586 19.14 1.49 5.19
C ARG A 586 18.55 0.37 6.06
N ALA A 587 19.37 -0.28 6.89
CA ALA A 587 18.93 -1.34 7.77
C ALA A 587 17.93 -0.84 8.83
N ALA A 588 18.17 0.34 9.41
CA ALA A 588 17.26 0.96 10.36
C ALA A 588 15.91 1.32 9.73
N LEU A 589 15.91 1.95 8.55
CA LEU A 589 14.69 2.29 7.80
C LEU A 589 13.91 1.04 7.37
N ALA A 590 14.59 -0.02 6.94
CA ALA A 590 13.96 -1.28 6.57
C ALA A 590 13.23 -1.94 7.75
N ARG A 591 13.87 -1.98 8.94
CA ARG A 591 13.22 -2.47 10.16
C ARG A 591 11.99 -1.63 10.53
N ARG A 592 12.10 -0.30 10.43
CA ARG A 592 10.98 0.61 10.69
C ARG A 592 9.84 0.39 9.70
N LEU A 593 10.13 0.26 8.41
CA LEU A 593 9.13 0.00 7.37
C LEU A 593 8.39 -1.32 7.62
N GLU A 594 9.11 -2.37 8.03
CA GLU A 594 8.50 -3.66 8.36
C GLU A 594 7.50 -3.56 9.52
N LEU A 595 7.84 -2.79 10.57
CA LEU A 595 6.93 -2.52 11.67
C LEU A 595 5.66 -1.79 11.21
N TYR A 596 5.81 -0.74 10.41
CA TYR A 596 4.65 0.03 9.94
C TYR A 596 3.74 -0.82 9.04
N ARG A 597 4.31 -1.69 8.20
CA ARG A 597 3.54 -2.67 7.39
C ARG A 597 2.86 -3.74 8.24
N SER A 598 3.50 -4.17 9.33
CA SER A 598 2.89 -5.09 10.29
C SER A 598 1.72 -4.41 11.03
N ALA A 599 1.89 -3.16 11.48
CA ALA A 599 0.84 -2.37 12.11
C ALA A 599 -0.34 -2.12 11.17
N GLN A 600 -0.07 -1.80 9.90
CA GLN A 600 -1.10 -1.66 8.86
C GLN A 600 -1.91 -2.95 8.69
N ALA A 601 -1.24 -4.09 8.57
CA ALA A 601 -1.90 -5.40 8.44
C ALA A 601 -2.77 -5.75 9.65
N GLU A 602 -2.32 -5.46 10.87
CA GLU A 602 -3.09 -5.69 12.07
C GLU A 602 -4.34 -4.78 12.12
N ILE A 603 -4.24 -3.50 11.73
CA ILE A 603 -5.38 -2.58 11.63
C ILE A 603 -6.39 -3.08 10.61
N ASP A 604 -5.92 -3.46 9.42
CA ASP A 604 -6.76 -3.97 8.34
C ASP A 604 -7.47 -5.27 8.77
N SER A 605 -6.79 -6.17 9.47
CA SER A 605 -7.40 -7.41 9.98
C SER A 605 -8.60 -7.14 10.91
N VAL A 606 -8.53 -6.06 11.71
CA VAL A 606 -9.63 -5.64 12.58
C VAL A 606 -10.73 -4.93 11.80
N ALA A 607 -10.38 -4.20 10.73
CA ALA A 607 -11.37 -3.61 9.82
C ALA A 607 -12.22 -4.69 9.13
N TRP A 608 -11.62 -5.82 8.76
CA TRP A 608 -12.29 -6.95 8.09
C TRP A 608 -13.06 -7.91 9.02
N ALA A 609 -12.89 -7.79 10.34
CA ALA A 609 -13.50 -8.69 11.31
C ALA A 609 -15.03 -8.82 11.11
N LYS A 610 -15.56 -10.05 11.24
CA LYS A 610 -16.98 -10.41 11.03
C LYS A 610 -18.00 -9.51 11.75
N GLN A 611 -17.60 -8.84 12.83
CA GLN A 611 -18.43 -7.91 13.61
C GLN A 611 -18.48 -6.47 13.07
N ASN A 612 -17.60 -6.08 12.13
CA ASN A 612 -17.56 -4.74 11.55
C ASN A 612 -18.48 -4.61 10.32
N THR A 613 -19.79 -4.76 10.55
CA THR A 613 -20.81 -4.72 9.48
C THR A 613 -20.86 -3.37 8.76
N GLN A 614 -20.46 -2.29 9.42
CA GLN A 614 -20.38 -0.94 8.84
C GLN A 614 -19.29 -0.84 7.77
N HIS A 615 -18.06 -1.28 8.09
CA HIS A 615 -16.96 -1.25 7.12
C HIS A 615 -17.29 -2.08 5.88
N GLN A 616 -17.79 -3.30 6.08
CA GLN A 616 -18.15 -4.22 4.99
C GLN A 616 -19.25 -3.64 4.08
N ARG A 617 -20.24 -2.95 4.68
CA ARG A 617 -21.28 -2.23 3.92
C ARG A 617 -20.68 -1.11 3.08
N SER A 618 -19.84 -0.25 3.68
CA SER A 618 -19.21 0.86 2.96
C SER A 618 -18.34 0.37 1.81
N VAL A 619 -17.53 -0.68 2.02
CA VAL A 619 -16.73 -1.32 0.97
C VAL A 619 -17.62 -1.82 -0.16
N ALA A 620 -18.67 -2.60 0.15
CA ALA A 620 -19.57 -3.13 -0.85
C ALA A 620 -20.26 -2.03 -1.66
N ALA A 621 -20.66 -0.94 -1.02
CA ALA A 621 -21.26 0.22 -1.68
C ALA A 621 -20.24 0.96 -2.58
N CYS A 622 -19.00 1.16 -2.13
CA CYS A 622 -17.93 1.75 -2.93
C CYS A 622 -17.56 0.91 -4.15
N LEU A 623 -17.52 -0.42 -4.02
CA LEU A 623 -17.26 -1.33 -5.14
C LEU A 623 -18.38 -1.29 -6.19
N VAL A 624 -19.64 -1.16 -5.76
CA VAL A 624 -20.79 -0.91 -6.66
C VAL A 624 -20.67 0.45 -7.34
N GLN A 625 -20.25 1.49 -6.62
CA GLN A 625 -19.98 2.80 -7.20
C GLN A 625 -18.84 2.77 -8.22
N GLY A 626 -17.80 1.96 -7.98
CA GLY A 626 -16.73 1.70 -8.94
C GLY A 626 -17.27 1.18 -10.28
N VAL A 627 -18.33 0.37 -10.28
CA VAL A 627 -18.99 -0.09 -11.51
C VAL A 627 -19.71 1.05 -12.24
N TYR A 628 -20.38 1.96 -11.52
CA TYR A 628 -20.97 3.15 -12.13
C TYR A 628 -19.91 4.05 -12.79
N VAL A 629 -18.76 4.23 -12.13
CA VAL A 629 -17.67 5.06 -12.66
C VAL A 629 -16.94 4.36 -13.80
N LEU A 630 -16.78 3.03 -13.76
CA LEU A 630 -16.26 2.24 -14.89
C LEU A 630 -17.08 2.45 -16.16
N GLU A 631 -18.41 2.42 -16.03
CA GLU A 631 -19.30 2.64 -17.17
C GLU A 631 -19.24 4.11 -17.66
N ARG A 632 -19.10 5.07 -16.74
CA ARG A 632 -18.91 6.48 -17.10
C ARG A 632 -17.56 6.73 -17.80
N ASP A 633 -16.49 6.08 -17.34
CA ASP A 633 -15.17 6.15 -17.97
C ASP A 633 -15.22 5.56 -19.38
N ARG A 634 -16.00 4.50 -19.61
CA ARG A 634 -16.28 3.98 -20.96
C ARG A 634 -17.03 5.00 -21.83
N GLN A 635 -18.11 5.60 -21.30
CA GLN A 635 -18.93 6.58 -22.04
C GLN A 635 -18.17 7.88 -22.37
N GLU A 636 -17.20 8.26 -21.54
CA GLU A 636 -16.42 9.49 -21.67
C GLU A 636 -14.99 9.22 -22.20
N GLU A 637 -14.71 8.00 -22.68
CA GLU A 637 -13.43 7.55 -23.25
C GLU A 637 -12.20 7.84 -22.37
N ARG A 638 -12.36 7.73 -21.04
CA ARG A 638 -11.28 7.97 -20.07
C ARG A 638 -10.45 6.71 -19.85
N GLU A 639 -9.17 6.76 -20.22
CA GLU A 639 -8.21 5.66 -20.06
C GLU A 639 -6.95 6.05 -19.29
N GLY A 640 -6.26 5.04 -18.75
CA GLY A 640 -4.99 5.20 -18.04
C GLY A 640 -5.08 6.21 -16.89
N PRO A 641 -4.21 7.24 -16.84
CA PRO A 641 -4.20 8.23 -15.75
C PRO A 641 -5.45 9.13 -15.71
N GLN A 642 -6.27 9.14 -16.77
CA GLN A 642 -7.53 9.89 -16.80
C GLN A 642 -8.71 9.09 -16.23
N ALA A 643 -8.56 7.77 -16.03
CA ALA A 643 -9.61 6.93 -15.48
C ALA A 643 -9.91 7.28 -14.01
N LEU A 644 -11.19 7.46 -13.69
CA LEU A 644 -11.65 7.82 -12.35
C LEU A 644 -12.14 6.62 -11.54
N ALA A 645 -12.31 5.48 -12.19
CA ALA A 645 -12.79 4.26 -11.56
C ALA A 645 -11.79 3.57 -10.60
N PRO A 646 -10.48 3.46 -10.91
CA PRO A 646 -9.52 2.70 -10.07
C PRO A 646 -9.50 3.02 -8.57
N PRO A 647 -9.55 4.29 -8.14
CA PRO A 647 -9.56 4.64 -6.72
C PRO A 647 -10.70 3.99 -5.90
N TRP A 648 -11.82 3.63 -6.53
CA TRP A 648 -12.98 3.04 -5.83
C TRP A 648 -12.76 1.63 -5.29
N TRP A 649 -11.76 0.91 -5.82
CA TRP A 649 -11.41 -0.45 -5.36
C TRP A 649 -9.96 -0.57 -4.88
N GLU A 650 -9.03 0.20 -5.44
CA GLU A 650 -7.61 0.16 -5.04
C GLU A 650 -7.41 0.61 -3.60
N PHE A 651 -8.18 1.59 -3.13
CA PHE A 651 -8.16 2.05 -1.73
C PHE A 651 -8.45 0.92 -0.74
N PHE A 652 -9.25 -0.08 -1.14
CA PHE A 652 -9.62 -1.23 -0.32
C PHE A 652 -8.80 -2.48 -0.64
N HIS A 653 -7.66 -2.35 -1.33
CA HIS A 653 -6.79 -3.46 -1.75
C HIS A 653 -7.47 -4.48 -2.65
N PHE A 654 -8.42 -4.04 -3.47
CA PHE A 654 -8.97 -4.85 -4.55
C PHE A 654 -8.28 -4.55 -5.87
N LYS A 655 -8.31 -5.54 -6.76
CA LYS A 655 -7.96 -5.38 -8.16
C LYS A 655 -9.16 -5.74 -9.02
N LEU A 656 -9.40 -4.96 -10.07
CA LEU A 656 -10.39 -5.33 -11.08
C LEU A 656 -9.89 -6.57 -11.85
N LEU A 657 -10.60 -7.69 -11.70
CA LEU A 657 -10.28 -8.96 -12.37
C LEU A 657 -11.00 -9.05 -13.72
N ARG A 658 -12.29 -8.69 -13.74
CA ARG A 658 -13.13 -8.81 -14.95
C ARG A 658 -14.25 -7.77 -14.96
N LYS A 659 -14.44 -7.11 -16.12
CA LYS A 659 -15.63 -6.30 -16.41
C LYS A 659 -16.76 -7.22 -16.90
N LEU A 660 -17.99 -7.02 -16.41
CA LEU A 660 -19.19 -7.69 -16.92
C LEU A 660 -19.90 -6.74 -17.88
N VAL A 661 -19.89 -7.12 -19.15
CA VAL A 661 -20.35 -6.30 -20.28
C VAL A 661 -21.59 -6.96 -20.87
N ASP A 662 -22.60 -6.17 -21.19
CA ASP A 662 -23.81 -6.66 -21.86
C ASP A 662 -23.54 -6.90 -23.35
N ASP A 663 -23.89 -8.07 -23.87
CA ASP A 663 -23.62 -8.46 -25.27
C ASP A 663 -24.45 -7.68 -26.29
N VAL A 664 -25.52 -6.99 -25.85
CA VAL A 664 -26.41 -6.22 -26.74
C VAL A 664 -25.99 -4.75 -26.83
N GLY A 665 -25.76 -4.10 -25.70
CA GLY A 665 -25.47 -2.65 -25.63
C GLY A 665 -24.02 -2.29 -25.29
N PHE A 666 -23.15 -3.30 -25.13
CA PHE A 666 -21.76 -3.18 -24.68
C PHE A 666 -21.56 -2.44 -23.34
N SER A 667 -22.65 -2.16 -22.61
CA SER A 667 -22.61 -1.43 -21.35
C SER A 667 -22.00 -2.29 -20.26
N ILE A 668 -21.11 -1.71 -19.46
CA ILE A 668 -20.59 -2.33 -18.25
C ILE A 668 -21.69 -2.26 -17.20
N PHE A 669 -22.19 -3.42 -16.77
CA PHE A 669 -23.26 -3.53 -15.77
C PHE A 669 -22.78 -4.15 -14.46
N GLY A 670 -21.60 -4.77 -14.45
CA GLY A 670 -21.00 -5.35 -13.26
C GLY A 670 -19.48 -5.49 -13.37
N ALA A 671 -18.87 -5.87 -12.27
CA ALA A 671 -17.45 -6.16 -12.19
C ALA A 671 -17.16 -7.26 -11.17
N VAL A 672 -16.11 -8.02 -11.43
CA VAL A 672 -15.50 -8.96 -10.48
C VAL A 672 -14.21 -8.35 -9.98
N TYR A 673 -14.13 -8.17 -8.67
CA TYR A 673 -12.95 -7.69 -7.96
C TYR A 673 -12.30 -8.84 -7.20
N GLU A 674 -10.98 -8.94 -7.29
CA GLU A 674 -10.15 -9.86 -6.50
C GLU A 674 -9.52 -9.10 -5.35
N PHE A 675 -9.64 -9.62 -4.13
CA PHE A 675 -8.97 -9.05 -2.96
C PHE A 675 -7.48 -9.43 -2.99
N LYS A 676 -6.60 -8.43 -3.01
CA LYS A 676 -5.15 -8.58 -2.99
C LYS A 676 -4.60 -7.88 -1.74
N PRO A 677 -4.67 -8.53 -0.56
CA PRO A 677 -4.16 -7.92 0.65
C PRO A 677 -2.64 -7.70 0.57
N PRO A 678 -2.10 -6.73 1.31
CA PRO A 678 -0.66 -6.56 1.48
C PRO A 678 0.02 -7.89 1.90
N PRO A 679 1.30 -8.13 1.51
CA PRO A 679 2.01 -9.38 1.80
C PRO A 679 2.02 -9.79 3.29
N SER A 680 1.90 -8.82 4.20
CA SER A 680 1.84 -9.00 5.65
C SER A 680 0.56 -9.68 6.16
N LEU A 681 -0.55 -9.66 5.39
CA LEU A 681 -1.83 -10.31 5.72
C LEU A 681 -1.96 -11.74 5.14
N CYS A 682 -1.09 -12.13 4.21
CA CYS A 682 -1.19 -13.42 3.50
C CYS A 682 -1.03 -14.64 4.40
N ASN A 683 -0.38 -14.50 5.56
CA ASN A 683 -0.13 -15.62 6.48
C ASN A 683 -1.34 -15.98 7.36
N HIS A 684 -2.37 -15.14 7.41
CA HIS A 684 -3.61 -15.39 8.14
C HIS A 684 -4.80 -14.77 7.38
N PRO A 685 -5.48 -15.48 6.46
CA PRO A 685 -6.71 -14.96 5.87
C PRO A 685 -7.70 -14.63 7.00
N SER A 686 -7.98 -13.34 7.16
CA SER A 686 -8.85 -12.86 8.24
C SER A 686 -10.23 -13.51 8.10
N GLU A 687 -10.72 -14.11 9.18
CA GLU A 687 -12.01 -14.79 9.24
C GLU A 687 -13.15 -13.78 8.97
N GLY A 688 -13.50 -13.60 7.69
CA GLY A 688 -14.52 -12.62 7.26
C GLY A 688 -14.21 -11.81 6.00
N SER A 689 -12.99 -11.81 5.47
CA SER A 689 -12.65 -11.11 4.20
C SER A 689 -13.05 -11.93 2.96
N PRO A 690 -13.56 -11.30 1.88
CA PRO A 690 -13.82 -12.02 0.63
C PRO A 690 -12.53 -12.25 -0.15
N CYS A 691 -12.44 -13.35 -0.90
CA CYS A 691 -11.47 -13.48 -2.00
C CYS A 691 -11.97 -12.71 -3.23
N TYR A 692 -13.29 -12.75 -3.47
CA TYR A 692 -13.91 -12.10 -4.62
C TYR A 692 -15.17 -11.33 -4.22
N VAL A 693 -15.35 -10.16 -4.84
CA VAL A 693 -16.60 -9.40 -4.77
C VAL A 693 -17.14 -9.23 -6.17
N ILE A 694 -18.40 -9.60 -6.37
CA ILE A 694 -19.12 -9.41 -7.63
C ILE A 694 -20.13 -8.29 -7.39
N ALA A 695 -19.89 -7.14 -8.04
CA ALA A 695 -20.68 -5.94 -7.86
C ALA A 695 -21.50 -5.62 -9.12
N PHE A 696 -22.76 -5.21 -8.94
CA PHE A 696 -23.67 -4.83 -10.01
C PHE A 696 -24.20 -3.40 -9.82
N ARG A 697 -24.08 -2.55 -10.84
CA ARG A 697 -24.66 -1.20 -10.81
C ARG A 697 -26.18 -1.24 -11.04
N GLY A 698 -26.87 -0.19 -10.63
CA GLY A 698 -28.25 0.08 -11.03
C GLY A 698 -28.35 0.90 -12.33
N THR A 699 -29.53 1.42 -12.62
CA THR A 699 -29.89 2.16 -13.85
C THR A 699 -29.06 3.45 -14.03
N ILE A 700 -28.57 3.70 -15.25
CA ILE A 700 -27.91 4.96 -15.67
C ILE A 700 -28.82 5.74 -16.62
N THR A 701 -29.04 7.02 -16.35
CA THR A 701 -30.00 7.88 -17.08
C THR A 701 -29.38 8.71 -18.23
N LYS A 702 -28.13 8.45 -18.63
CA LYS A 702 -27.43 9.14 -19.75
C LYS A 702 -27.59 8.39 -21.09
N TYR A 703 -27.58 9.16 -22.19
CA TYR A 703 -28.17 8.88 -23.52
C TYR A 703 -27.86 7.53 -24.20
N ASP A 704 -26.77 6.81 -23.87
CA ASP A 704 -26.41 5.56 -24.57
C ASP A 704 -26.86 4.26 -23.87
N SER A 705 -27.21 4.30 -22.58
CA SER A 705 -27.58 3.10 -21.80
C SER A 705 -29.02 3.09 -21.28
N VAL A 706 -29.77 4.19 -21.46
CA VAL A 706 -31.11 4.37 -20.86
C VAL A 706 -32.12 3.37 -21.39
N SER A 707 -32.18 3.14 -22.70
CA SER A 707 -33.21 2.30 -23.32
C SER A 707 -33.15 0.87 -22.79
N ARG A 708 -31.95 0.30 -22.69
CA ARG A 708 -31.75 -1.08 -22.25
C ARG A 708 -31.88 -1.25 -20.73
N ASP A 709 -31.42 -0.29 -19.93
CA ASP A 709 -31.61 -0.35 -18.48
C ASP A 709 -33.10 -0.20 -18.09
N LEU A 710 -33.86 0.65 -18.79
CA LEU A 710 -35.30 0.82 -18.59
C LEU A 710 -36.11 -0.40 -19.04
N GLU A 711 -35.71 -1.07 -20.11
CA GLU A 711 -36.26 -2.38 -20.51
C GLU A 711 -36.06 -3.44 -19.42
N LEU A 712 -34.91 -3.44 -18.74
CA LEU A 712 -34.63 -4.38 -17.65
C LEU A 712 -35.41 -4.04 -16.38
N ASP A 713 -35.65 -2.76 -16.10
CA ASP A 713 -36.55 -2.32 -15.03
C ASP A 713 -38.00 -2.82 -15.29
N VAL A 714 -38.43 -2.87 -16.56
CA VAL A 714 -39.71 -3.49 -16.97
C VAL A 714 -39.68 -5.01 -16.76
N GLU A 715 -38.55 -5.68 -17.00
CA GLU A 715 -38.40 -7.12 -16.74
C GLU A 715 -38.36 -7.46 -15.25
N VAL A 716 -37.89 -6.58 -14.38
CA VAL A 716 -38.05 -6.71 -12.91
C VAL A 716 -39.54 -6.74 -12.54
N ILE A 717 -40.35 -5.86 -13.15
CA ILE A 717 -41.80 -5.81 -12.93
C ILE A 717 -42.50 -7.06 -13.47
N ARG A 718 -42.03 -7.60 -14.60
CA ARG A 718 -42.60 -8.79 -15.25
C ARG A 718 -42.09 -10.13 -14.71
N ASN A 719 -41.19 -10.11 -13.71
CA ASN A 719 -40.40 -11.25 -13.20
C ASN A 719 -39.54 -11.96 -14.27
N GLY A 720 -39.15 -11.29 -15.36
CA GLY A 720 -38.39 -11.88 -16.47
C GLY A 720 -36.87 -11.66 -16.43
N LEU A 721 -36.32 -11.07 -15.36
CA LEU A 721 -34.87 -10.77 -15.24
C LEU A 721 -33.97 -12.00 -15.45
N HIS A 722 -34.45 -13.20 -15.09
CA HIS A 722 -33.71 -14.46 -15.26
C HIS A 722 -33.50 -14.88 -16.73
N ARG A 723 -34.25 -14.29 -17.67
CA ARG A 723 -34.19 -14.58 -19.12
C ARG A 723 -33.32 -13.59 -19.90
N THR A 724 -32.57 -12.75 -19.19
CA THR A 724 -31.79 -11.66 -19.76
C THR A 724 -30.32 -12.06 -19.94
N SER A 725 -29.68 -11.58 -21.01
CA SER A 725 -28.25 -11.78 -21.28
C SER A 725 -27.38 -11.37 -20.09
N ARG A 726 -27.68 -10.21 -19.49
CA ARG A 726 -26.96 -9.71 -18.31
C ARG A 726 -27.03 -10.65 -17.12
N PHE A 727 -28.18 -11.30 -16.88
CA PHE A 727 -28.30 -12.26 -15.79
C PHE A 727 -27.53 -13.55 -16.07
N GLU A 728 -27.53 -14.06 -17.30
CA GLU A 728 -26.73 -15.24 -17.67
C GLU A 728 -25.23 -14.98 -17.47
N ILE A 729 -24.72 -13.84 -17.94
CA ILE A 729 -23.33 -13.42 -17.75
C ILE A 729 -22.99 -13.26 -16.26
N ALA A 730 -23.89 -12.61 -15.49
CA ALA A 730 -23.74 -12.46 -14.05
C ALA A 730 -23.68 -13.81 -13.34
N MET A 731 -24.62 -14.72 -13.63
CA MET A 731 -24.66 -16.05 -13.03
C MET A 731 -23.45 -16.90 -13.37
N GLN A 732 -22.95 -16.79 -14.60
CA GLN A 732 -21.72 -17.48 -14.98
C GLN A 732 -20.53 -16.96 -14.19
N ALA A 733 -20.42 -15.64 -14.00
CA ALA A 733 -19.38 -15.06 -13.16
C ALA A 733 -19.48 -15.53 -11.70
N VAL A 734 -20.69 -15.55 -11.12
CA VAL A 734 -20.93 -16.05 -9.75
C VAL A 734 -20.53 -17.51 -9.61
N ARG A 735 -20.98 -18.39 -10.52
CA ARG A 735 -20.65 -19.82 -10.48
C ARG A 735 -19.14 -20.04 -10.61
N ASN A 736 -18.47 -19.32 -11.50
CA ASN A 736 -17.02 -19.45 -11.69
C ASN A 736 -16.24 -19.05 -10.42
N MET A 737 -16.61 -17.94 -9.78
CA MET A 737 -15.90 -17.47 -8.56
C MET A 737 -16.16 -18.39 -7.37
N VAL A 738 -17.39 -18.88 -7.22
CA VAL A 738 -17.75 -19.84 -6.16
C VAL A 738 -17.05 -21.17 -6.36
N ALA A 739 -16.93 -21.67 -7.61
CA ALA A 739 -16.17 -22.86 -7.92
C ALA A 739 -14.66 -22.69 -7.62
N ALA A 740 -14.11 -21.49 -7.83
CA ALA A 740 -12.69 -21.22 -7.62
C ALA A 740 -12.30 -21.04 -6.14
N SER A 741 -13.20 -20.54 -5.28
CA SER A 741 -12.84 -20.13 -3.91
C SER A 741 -13.79 -20.58 -2.80
N GLY A 742 -14.90 -21.23 -3.14
CA GLY A 742 -15.95 -21.61 -2.19
C GLY A 742 -16.93 -20.47 -1.87
N PRO A 743 -18.16 -20.79 -1.45
CA PRO A 743 -19.24 -19.81 -1.28
C PRO A 743 -19.00 -18.80 -0.15
N SER A 744 -18.24 -19.16 0.89
CA SER A 744 -17.93 -18.26 2.01
C SER A 744 -17.00 -17.11 1.64
N ASN A 745 -16.26 -17.25 0.53
CA ASN A 745 -15.23 -16.30 0.09
C ASN A 745 -15.71 -15.38 -1.04
N VAL A 746 -16.97 -15.49 -1.45
CA VAL A 746 -17.57 -14.69 -2.53
C VAL A 746 -18.68 -13.80 -1.98
N TRP A 747 -18.59 -12.51 -2.24
CA TRP A 747 -19.65 -11.55 -1.92
C TRP A 747 -20.41 -11.14 -3.17
N LEU A 748 -21.71 -10.96 -3.01
CA LEU A 748 -22.57 -10.30 -4.00
C LEU A 748 -22.92 -8.91 -3.50
N ALA A 749 -22.76 -7.89 -4.34
CA ALA A 749 -23.18 -6.53 -4.03
C ALA A 749 -23.96 -5.95 -5.21
N GLY A 750 -25.04 -5.22 -4.93
CA GLY A 750 -25.75 -4.54 -5.99
C GLY A 750 -26.58 -3.37 -5.49
N HIS A 751 -26.84 -2.43 -6.38
CA HIS A 751 -27.68 -1.26 -6.13
C HIS A 751 -28.86 -1.21 -7.10
N SER A 752 -30.07 -0.90 -6.62
CA SER A 752 -31.27 -0.71 -7.46
C SER A 752 -31.47 -1.93 -8.40
N LEU A 753 -31.55 -1.75 -9.73
CA LEU A 753 -31.60 -2.87 -10.69
C LEU A 753 -30.49 -3.93 -10.46
N GLY A 754 -29.24 -3.50 -10.19
CA GLY A 754 -28.13 -4.41 -9.89
C GLY A 754 -28.31 -5.18 -8.58
N SER A 755 -29.02 -4.62 -7.59
CA SER A 755 -29.37 -5.34 -6.38
C SER A 755 -30.43 -6.42 -6.63
N ALA A 756 -31.34 -6.20 -7.59
CA ALA A 756 -32.30 -7.21 -8.02
C ALA A 756 -31.59 -8.39 -8.72
N MET A 757 -30.57 -8.10 -9.54
CA MET A 757 -29.69 -9.12 -10.12
C MET A 757 -28.92 -9.91 -9.05
N ALA A 758 -28.32 -9.21 -8.09
CA ALA A 758 -27.62 -9.83 -6.96
C ALA A 758 -28.55 -10.69 -6.11
N MET A 759 -29.78 -10.24 -5.88
CA MET A 759 -30.80 -10.97 -5.14
C MET A 759 -31.21 -12.25 -5.86
N LEU A 760 -31.45 -12.17 -7.16
CA LEU A 760 -31.78 -13.34 -7.97
C LEU A 760 -30.64 -14.36 -7.96
N ALA A 761 -29.41 -13.90 -8.17
CA ALA A 761 -28.23 -14.76 -8.14
C ALA A 761 -28.03 -15.42 -6.77
N GLY A 762 -28.18 -14.65 -5.70
CA GLY A 762 -28.12 -15.14 -4.32
C GLY A 762 -29.19 -16.20 -4.04
N LYS A 763 -30.43 -15.99 -4.48
CA LYS A 763 -31.50 -17.00 -4.41
C LYS A 763 -31.14 -18.28 -5.15
N THR A 764 -30.68 -18.17 -6.39
CA THR A 764 -30.30 -19.34 -7.20
C THR A 764 -29.19 -20.16 -6.54
N MET A 765 -28.18 -19.49 -5.96
CA MET A 765 -27.08 -20.14 -5.25
C MET A 765 -27.55 -20.77 -3.92
N ALA A 766 -28.39 -20.05 -3.15
CA ALA A 766 -28.93 -20.53 -1.89
C ALA A 766 -29.85 -21.76 -2.06
N SER A 767 -30.66 -21.80 -3.12
CA SER A 767 -31.46 -22.98 -3.49
C SER A 767 -30.58 -24.20 -3.82
N SER A 768 -29.31 -23.99 -4.17
CA SER A 768 -28.33 -25.04 -4.40
C SER A 768 -27.44 -25.31 -3.17
N GLY A 769 -27.80 -24.81 -1.98
CA GLY A 769 -27.04 -24.98 -0.74
C GLY A 769 -25.84 -24.06 -0.57
N ASN A 770 -25.63 -23.09 -1.47
CA ASN A 770 -24.50 -22.15 -1.42
C ASN A 770 -24.96 -20.79 -0.91
N TYR A 771 -24.71 -20.51 0.37
CA TYR A 771 -25.13 -19.26 1.01
C TYR A 771 -24.07 -18.17 0.84
N LEU A 772 -24.27 -17.31 -0.16
CA LEU A 772 -23.38 -16.19 -0.42
C LEU A 772 -23.72 -15.01 0.48
N LYS A 773 -22.69 -14.31 0.97
CA LYS A 773 -22.90 -13.03 1.64
C LYS A 773 -23.33 -12.00 0.60
N SER A 774 -24.43 -11.30 0.86
CA SER A 774 -25.03 -10.40 -0.13
C SER A 774 -25.35 -9.03 0.47
N PHE A 775 -25.03 -7.98 -0.27
CA PHE A 775 -25.30 -6.58 0.08
C PHE A 775 -26.24 -6.00 -0.97
N LEU A 776 -27.51 -5.85 -0.59
CA LEU A 776 -28.59 -5.45 -1.48
C LEU A 776 -29.00 -4.02 -1.12
N PHE A 777 -28.50 -3.05 -1.89
CA PHE A 777 -28.75 -1.62 -1.67
C PHE A 777 -29.95 -1.14 -2.48
N ASN A 778 -30.96 -0.60 -1.79
CA ASN A 778 -32.19 -0.05 -2.36
C ASN A 778 -32.84 -0.95 -3.42
N PRO A 779 -33.09 -2.25 -3.12
CA PRO A 779 -33.70 -3.14 -4.09
C PRO A 779 -35.14 -2.76 -4.42
N PRO A 780 -35.57 -2.94 -5.68
CA PRO A 780 -36.94 -2.67 -6.07
C PRO A 780 -37.90 -3.66 -5.40
N PHE A 781 -39.02 -3.13 -4.88
CA PHE A 781 -40.15 -3.91 -4.39
C PHE A 781 -41.35 -3.72 -5.32
N VAL A 782 -41.75 -4.79 -6.02
CA VAL A 782 -42.81 -4.71 -7.06
C VAL A 782 -44.18 -4.92 -6.41
N SER A 783 -44.72 -3.88 -5.75
CA SER A 783 -46.11 -3.82 -5.28
C SER A 783 -46.62 -2.37 -5.19
N ALA A 784 -47.91 -2.20 -4.89
CA ALA A 784 -48.42 -0.87 -4.54
C ALA A 784 -47.67 -0.34 -3.30
N PRO A 785 -47.27 0.94 -3.26
CA PRO A 785 -46.50 1.52 -2.15
C PRO A 785 -47.43 1.83 -0.95
N ILE A 786 -47.82 0.80 -0.19
CA ILE A 786 -48.71 0.92 0.97
C ILE A 786 -48.01 1.71 2.09
N GLU A 787 -46.66 1.75 2.12
CA GLU A 787 -45.89 2.61 3.03
C GLU A 787 -46.17 4.11 2.88
N ARG A 788 -46.71 4.57 1.73
CA ARG A 788 -47.10 5.98 1.55
C ARG A 788 -48.32 6.39 2.40
N ILE A 789 -49.05 5.44 2.97
CA ILE A 789 -50.26 5.70 3.75
C ILE A 789 -49.87 6.12 5.17
N LYS A 790 -50.13 7.40 5.50
CA LYS A 790 -49.80 7.98 6.82
C LYS A 790 -50.55 7.32 7.99
N ASP A 791 -51.78 6.85 7.75
CA ASP A 791 -52.60 6.20 8.78
C ASP A 791 -52.17 4.74 8.98
N LYS A 792 -51.61 4.45 10.17
CA LYS A 792 -51.12 3.13 10.55
C LYS A 792 -52.23 2.06 10.60
N ARG A 793 -53.48 2.41 10.93
CA ARG A 793 -54.61 1.47 10.97
C ARG A 793 -55.05 1.10 9.56
N VAL A 794 -55.14 2.07 8.67
CA VAL A 794 -55.50 1.85 7.25
C VAL A 794 -54.41 1.04 6.53
N LYS A 795 -53.13 1.41 6.72
CA LYS A 795 -51.96 0.66 6.23
C LYS A 795 -52.02 -0.81 6.66
N HIS A 796 -52.30 -1.06 7.93
CA HIS A 796 -52.36 -2.42 8.46
C HIS A 796 -53.59 -3.20 7.95
N GLY A 797 -54.76 -2.56 7.90
CA GLY A 797 -55.98 -3.18 7.37
C GLY A 797 -55.84 -3.62 5.91
N LEU A 798 -55.24 -2.77 5.06
CA LEU A 798 -54.97 -3.09 3.66
C LEU A 798 -54.03 -4.29 3.50
N ARG A 799 -52.97 -4.39 4.33
CA ARG A 799 -52.05 -5.53 4.29
C ARG A 799 -52.68 -6.84 4.75
N ILE A 800 -53.47 -6.82 5.82
CA ILE A 800 -54.21 -8.02 6.26
C ILE A 800 -55.16 -8.49 5.15
N ALA A 801 -55.95 -7.57 4.59
CA ALA A 801 -56.86 -7.89 3.50
C ALA A 801 -56.11 -8.48 2.29
N GLY A 802 -54.98 -7.88 1.91
CA GLY A 802 -54.11 -8.39 0.85
C GLY A 802 -53.59 -9.81 1.10
N SER A 803 -53.10 -10.10 2.31
CA SER A 803 -52.63 -11.44 2.69
C SER A 803 -53.75 -12.47 2.64
N VAL A 804 -54.94 -12.15 3.15
CA VAL A 804 -56.10 -13.05 3.13
C VAL A 804 -56.55 -13.37 1.70
N ILE A 805 -56.62 -12.36 0.83
CA ILE A 805 -56.97 -12.56 -0.59
C ILE A 805 -55.92 -13.42 -1.29
N THR A 806 -54.63 -13.13 -1.06
CA THR A 806 -53.50 -13.88 -1.66
C THR A 806 -53.49 -15.34 -1.21
N ALA A 807 -53.70 -15.60 0.08
CA ALA A 807 -53.81 -16.95 0.62
C ALA A 807 -55.04 -17.70 0.07
N GLY A 808 -56.19 -17.03 -0.04
CA GLY A 808 -57.41 -17.58 -0.64
C GLY A 808 -57.22 -17.97 -2.11
N LEU A 809 -56.59 -17.10 -2.91
CA LEU A 809 -56.25 -17.40 -4.31
C LEU A 809 -55.23 -18.54 -4.43
N THR A 810 -54.24 -18.59 -3.53
CA THR A 810 -53.23 -19.68 -3.48
C THR A 810 -53.89 -21.03 -3.19
N LEU A 811 -54.81 -21.09 -2.23
CA LEU A 811 -55.58 -22.29 -1.92
C LEU A 811 -56.47 -22.73 -3.10
N ALA A 812 -57.14 -21.78 -3.75
CA ALA A 812 -57.95 -22.06 -4.94
C ALA A 812 -57.11 -22.61 -6.11
N MET A 813 -55.89 -22.10 -6.30
CA MET A 813 -54.96 -22.61 -7.30
C MET A 813 -54.46 -24.03 -6.98
N LYS A 814 -54.07 -24.30 -5.73
CA LYS A 814 -53.66 -25.65 -5.29
C LYS A 814 -54.80 -26.67 -5.45
N ALA A 815 -56.05 -26.27 -5.18
CA ALA A 815 -57.23 -27.11 -5.40
C ALA A 815 -57.49 -27.39 -6.89
N LYS A 816 -57.25 -26.41 -7.78
CA LYS A 816 -57.41 -26.56 -9.24
C LYS A 816 -56.33 -27.45 -9.87
N GLN A 817 -55.11 -27.45 -9.32
CA GLN A 817 -54.03 -28.36 -9.73
C GLN A 817 -54.28 -29.83 -9.31
N GLN A 818 -54.94 -30.06 -8.17
CA GLN A 818 -55.31 -31.41 -7.71
C GLN A 818 -56.33 -32.12 -8.61
N GLN A 819 -57.11 -31.40 -9.43
CA GLN A 819 -58.07 -32.01 -10.36
C GLN A 819 -57.43 -32.55 -11.65
N HIS A 820 -56.15 -32.25 -11.95
CA HIS A 820 -55.55 -32.56 -13.27
C HIS A 820 -54.41 -33.59 -13.30
N HIS A 821 -53.95 -34.18 -12.18
CA HIS A 821 -52.96 -35.27 -12.24
C HIS A 821 -53.14 -36.33 -11.13
N GLN A 822 -53.57 -37.55 -11.53
CA GLN A 822 -53.30 -38.80 -10.81
C GLN A 822 -51.98 -39.39 -11.31
N HIS A 823 -50.87 -39.14 -10.60
CA HIS A 823 -49.77 -40.09 -10.30
C HIS A 823 -48.49 -39.35 -9.82
N ARG A 824 -47.83 -39.98 -8.84
CA ARG A 824 -46.51 -39.71 -8.24
C ARG A 824 -46.39 -38.57 -7.21
N SER A 825 -46.52 -38.98 -5.95
CA SER A 825 -46.09 -38.30 -4.74
C SER A 825 -44.55 -38.22 -4.64
N ARG A 826 -44.02 -37.01 -4.76
CA ARG A 826 -42.78 -36.56 -4.09
C ARG A 826 -43.17 -35.31 -3.29
N PRO A 827 -42.77 -35.17 -2.02
CA PRO A 827 -43.12 -33.97 -1.27
C PRO A 827 -42.32 -32.80 -1.83
N GLU A 828 -42.99 -31.91 -2.54
CA GLU A 828 -42.47 -30.59 -2.92
C GLU A 828 -42.31 -29.75 -1.65
N ASN A 829 -41.17 -29.90 -0.98
CA ASN A 829 -40.78 -29.01 0.10
C ASN A 829 -40.53 -27.60 -0.49
N GLU A 830 -41.21 -26.62 0.10
CA GLU A 830 -41.47 -25.29 -0.43
C GLU A 830 -40.19 -24.46 -0.76
N PRO A 831 -40.21 -23.63 -1.83
CA PRO A 831 -39.09 -22.77 -2.23
C PRO A 831 -38.56 -21.82 -1.13
N PHE A 832 -39.43 -21.41 -0.20
CA PHE A 832 -39.07 -20.51 0.91
C PHE A 832 -38.25 -21.20 2.00
N THR A 833 -38.48 -22.49 2.24
CA THR A 833 -37.75 -23.26 3.26
C THR A 833 -36.29 -23.48 2.84
N ALA A 834 -36.04 -23.72 1.54
CA ALA A 834 -34.68 -23.84 1.00
C ALA A 834 -33.87 -22.53 1.12
N LEU A 835 -34.56 -21.39 1.10
CA LEU A 835 -33.97 -20.05 1.22
C LEU A 835 -33.88 -19.55 2.66
N ALA A 836 -34.50 -20.22 3.63
CA ALA A 836 -34.62 -19.74 5.02
C ALA A 836 -33.27 -19.54 5.73
N ALA A 837 -32.27 -20.34 5.37
CA ALA A 837 -30.90 -20.29 5.90
C ALA A 837 -30.04 -19.18 5.26
N TRP A 838 -30.51 -18.53 4.19
CA TRP A 838 -29.82 -17.42 3.56
C TRP A 838 -30.22 -16.08 4.20
N PHE A 839 -29.24 -15.33 4.69
CA PHE A 839 -29.43 -14.04 5.37
C PHE A 839 -28.74 -12.90 4.60
N PRO A 840 -29.32 -12.40 3.50
CA PRO A 840 -28.78 -11.24 2.81
C PRO A 840 -28.88 -9.97 3.67
N GLY A 841 -27.89 -9.10 3.55
CA GLY A 841 -27.95 -7.73 4.07
C GLY A 841 -28.82 -6.88 3.15
N LEU A 842 -29.94 -6.39 3.67
CA LEU A 842 -30.94 -5.64 2.94
C LEU A 842 -30.92 -4.18 3.43
N PHE A 843 -30.51 -3.25 2.58
CA PHE A 843 -30.30 -1.85 2.94
C PHE A 843 -31.36 -0.99 2.25
N VAL A 844 -32.20 -0.31 3.03
CA VAL A 844 -33.35 0.45 2.53
C VAL A 844 -33.48 1.83 3.18
N ASN A 845 -34.10 2.76 2.47
CA ASN A 845 -34.40 4.10 2.98
C ASN A 845 -35.93 4.31 3.01
N PRO A 846 -36.53 4.76 4.13
CA PRO A 846 -37.96 5.04 4.21
C PRO A 846 -38.45 6.11 3.22
N SER A 847 -37.56 7.03 2.84
CA SER A 847 -37.85 8.10 1.87
C SER A 847 -37.66 7.64 0.41
N ASP A 848 -37.28 6.39 0.18
CA ASP A 848 -37.13 5.79 -1.15
C ASP A 848 -38.32 4.89 -1.49
N ASP A 849 -39.22 5.43 -2.31
CA ASP A 849 -40.44 4.73 -2.76
C ASP A 849 -40.18 3.41 -3.50
N ILE A 850 -38.96 3.18 -4.00
CA ILE A 850 -38.60 1.97 -4.74
C ILE A 850 -38.40 0.78 -3.80
N CYS A 851 -37.88 1.02 -2.58
CA CYS A 851 -37.48 -0.04 -1.65
C CYS A 851 -38.13 0.03 -0.26
N SER A 852 -38.77 1.15 0.11
CA SER A 852 -39.36 1.36 1.44
C SER A 852 -40.37 0.28 1.84
N GLU A 853 -41.07 -0.31 0.88
CA GLU A 853 -42.07 -1.35 1.12
C GLU A 853 -41.49 -2.61 1.78
N TYR A 854 -40.18 -2.85 1.70
CA TYR A 854 -39.50 -3.93 2.44
C TYR A 854 -39.61 -3.78 3.96
N ILE A 855 -39.56 -2.55 4.48
CA ILE A 855 -39.76 -2.26 5.92
C ILE A 855 -41.10 -2.83 6.33
N GLY A 856 -42.11 -2.47 5.56
CA GLY A 856 -43.46 -2.88 5.77
C GLY A 856 -43.74 -4.37 5.61
N TYR A 857 -43.12 -4.99 4.61
CA TYR A 857 -43.21 -6.42 4.36
C TYR A 857 -42.77 -7.23 5.58
N PHE A 858 -41.61 -6.91 6.15
CA PHE A 858 -41.07 -7.62 7.31
C PHE A 858 -41.82 -7.30 8.62
N GLU A 859 -42.22 -6.05 8.84
CA GLU A 859 -43.05 -5.65 9.98
C GLU A 859 -44.42 -6.37 9.98
N HIS A 860 -45.07 -6.41 8.82
CA HIS A 860 -46.38 -7.07 8.67
C HIS A 860 -46.28 -8.56 8.96
N ARG A 861 -45.22 -9.22 8.49
CA ARG A 861 -44.99 -10.65 8.74
C ARG A 861 -44.83 -10.97 10.22
N LYS A 862 -43.99 -10.18 10.91
CA LYS A 862 -43.79 -10.30 12.36
C LYS A 862 -45.11 -10.11 13.11
N LYS A 863 -45.91 -9.11 12.72
CA LYS A 863 -47.20 -8.85 13.35
C LYS A 863 -48.24 -9.95 13.09
N MET A 864 -48.25 -10.54 11.90
CA MET A 864 -49.13 -11.67 11.57
C MET A 864 -48.77 -12.92 12.39
N GLU A 865 -47.48 -13.14 12.68
CA GLU A 865 -47.04 -14.15 13.65
C GLU A 865 -47.54 -13.82 15.06
N ASP A 866 -47.39 -12.58 15.52
CA ASP A 866 -47.80 -12.14 16.87
C ASP A 866 -49.30 -12.30 17.14
N ILE A 867 -50.17 -12.12 16.12
CA ILE A 867 -51.63 -12.27 16.24
C ILE A 867 -52.13 -13.69 15.97
N GLY A 868 -51.24 -14.68 15.83
CA GLY A 868 -51.60 -16.08 15.60
C GLY A 868 -52.07 -16.41 14.17
N ALA A 869 -51.98 -15.46 13.24
CA ALA A 869 -52.34 -15.63 11.83
C ALA A 869 -51.14 -16.01 10.92
N GLY A 870 -50.02 -16.41 11.51
CA GLY A 870 -48.78 -16.71 10.79
C GLY A 870 -48.90 -17.82 9.73
N ALA A 871 -49.86 -18.74 9.85
CA ALA A 871 -50.12 -19.75 8.81
C ALA A 871 -50.70 -19.13 7.52
N ILE A 872 -51.62 -18.16 7.65
CA ILE A 872 -52.21 -17.42 6.52
C ILE A 872 -51.12 -16.59 5.84
N GLU A 873 -50.28 -15.93 6.65
CA GLU A 873 -49.19 -15.11 6.14
C GLU A 873 -48.10 -15.93 5.45
N ARG A 874 -47.74 -17.13 5.95
CA ARG A 874 -46.79 -18.03 5.27
C ARG A 874 -47.31 -18.49 3.90
N LEU A 875 -48.61 -18.77 3.79
CA LEU A 875 -49.25 -19.09 2.51
C LEU A 875 -49.27 -17.89 1.54
N ALA A 876 -49.51 -16.68 2.06
CA ALA A 876 -49.57 -15.46 1.26
C ALA A 876 -48.19 -14.99 0.78
N THR A 877 -47.17 -15.03 1.65
CA THR A 877 -45.82 -14.48 1.40
C THR A 877 -44.99 -15.24 0.37
N GLN A 878 -45.44 -16.43 -0.03
CA GLN A 878 -44.82 -17.22 -1.08
C GLN A 878 -45.26 -16.79 -2.50
N ASN A 879 -46.31 -15.97 -2.61
CA ASN A 879 -46.93 -15.60 -3.88
C ASN A 879 -47.21 -14.09 -3.95
N SER A 880 -47.07 -13.50 -5.14
CA SER A 880 -47.51 -12.12 -5.38
C SER A 880 -48.95 -12.09 -5.89
N LEU A 881 -49.79 -11.22 -5.32
CA LEU A 881 -51.19 -11.03 -5.71
C LEU A 881 -51.36 -10.85 -7.23
N GLY A 882 -50.53 -10.01 -7.85
CA GLY A 882 -50.58 -9.75 -9.30
C GLY A 882 -50.20 -10.98 -10.13
N GLY A 883 -49.28 -11.81 -9.65
CA GLY A 883 -48.89 -13.07 -10.30
C GLY A 883 -50.00 -14.12 -10.27
N LEU A 884 -50.67 -14.26 -9.13
CA LEU A 884 -51.82 -15.18 -8.98
C LEU A 884 -53.00 -14.73 -9.86
N LEU A 885 -53.30 -13.43 -9.89
CA LEU A 885 -54.43 -12.89 -10.66
C LEU A 885 -54.24 -13.09 -12.16
N MET A 886 -53.02 -12.87 -12.68
CA MET A 886 -52.68 -13.13 -14.09
C MET A 886 -52.77 -14.61 -14.47
N HIS A 887 -52.45 -15.52 -13.54
CA HIS A 887 -52.55 -16.97 -13.76
C HIS A 887 -54.01 -17.44 -13.75
N VAL A 888 -54.83 -16.94 -12.82
CA VAL A 888 -56.29 -17.21 -12.78
C VAL A 888 -57.00 -16.68 -14.03
N MET A 889 -56.53 -15.57 -14.60
CA MET A 889 -57.01 -15.00 -15.87
C MET A 889 -56.43 -15.66 -17.14
N GLY A 890 -55.68 -16.76 -17.01
CA GLY A 890 -55.26 -17.60 -18.14
C GLY A 890 -54.11 -17.07 -19.00
N LYS A 891 -53.33 -16.08 -18.53
CA LYS A 891 -52.32 -15.40 -19.36
C LYS A 891 -50.86 -15.91 -19.25
N LYS A 892 -50.53 -16.90 -18.40
CA LYS A 892 -49.20 -17.54 -18.32
C LYS A 892 -49.24 -18.98 -17.75
N ALA A 893 -48.27 -19.83 -18.14
CA ALA A 893 -47.92 -21.07 -17.44
C ALA A 893 -47.46 -20.78 -15.99
N ALA A 894 -47.39 -21.82 -15.12
CA ALA A 894 -47.25 -21.80 -13.66
C ALA A 894 -46.61 -20.54 -13.00
N PRO A 895 -47.12 -20.07 -11.85
CA PRO A 895 -46.60 -18.87 -11.17
C PRO A 895 -45.13 -19.05 -10.77
N GLU A 896 -44.24 -18.27 -11.38
CA GLU A 896 -42.84 -18.17 -10.96
C GLU A 896 -42.73 -17.38 -9.63
N PRO A 897 -41.81 -17.76 -8.72
CA PRO A 897 -41.67 -17.09 -7.43
C PRO A 897 -41.22 -15.64 -7.62
N PRO A 898 -41.86 -14.67 -6.94
CA PRO A 898 -41.57 -13.25 -7.13
C PRO A 898 -40.15 -12.87 -6.73
N LEU A 899 -39.51 -12.01 -7.53
CA LEU A 899 -38.10 -11.63 -7.35
C LEU A 899 -37.84 -10.91 -6.02
N HIS A 900 -38.78 -10.08 -5.55
CA HIS A 900 -38.62 -9.23 -4.37
C HIS A 900 -38.94 -9.92 -3.03
N LEU A 901 -39.57 -11.09 -3.00
CA LEU A 901 -39.94 -11.74 -1.72
C LEU A 901 -38.82 -12.66 -1.22
N ILE A 902 -38.39 -12.49 0.02
CA ILE A 902 -37.34 -13.31 0.67
C ILE A 902 -37.76 -13.74 2.09
N PRO A 903 -37.42 -14.98 2.51
CA PRO A 903 -37.84 -15.51 3.81
C PRO A 903 -37.11 -14.87 4.99
N SER A 904 -35.83 -14.56 4.83
CA SER A 904 -34.95 -14.09 5.90
C SER A 904 -34.08 -12.95 5.38
N ALA A 905 -33.76 -11.97 6.23
CA ALA A 905 -32.87 -10.86 5.90
C ALA A 905 -32.30 -10.19 7.16
N ASN A 906 -31.13 -9.57 7.03
CA ASN A 906 -30.67 -8.54 7.97
C ASN A 906 -31.05 -7.18 7.40
N LEU A 907 -32.18 -6.64 7.85
CA LEU A 907 -32.75 -5.39 7.35
C LEU A 907 -32.08 -4.21 8.05
N THR A 908 -31.46 -3.31 7.29
CA THR A 908 -30.87 -2.07 7.76
C THR A 908 -31.60 -0.88 7.14
N VAL A 909 -32.21 -0.06 7.98
CA VAL A 909 -32.99 1.11 7.60
C VAL A 909 -32.17 2.37 7.84
N ASN A 910 -32.01 3.20 6.82
CA ASN A 910 -31.37 4.51 6.94
C ASN A 910 -32.38 5.58 7.39
N LEU A 911 -32.23 6.08 8.61
CA LEU A 911 -33.08 7.11 9.21
C LEU A 911 -32.54 8.53 9.02
N THR A 912 -31.40 8.68 8.33
CA THR A 912 -30.79 9.98 8.05
C THR A 912 -31.70 10.81 7.14
N PRO A 913 -32.05 12.06 7.48
CA PRO A 913 -32.90 12.91 6.64
C PRO A 913 -32.32 13.07 5.23
N SER A 914 -33.15 12.86 4.21
CA SER A 914 -32.80 13.04 2.80
C SER A 914 -33.59 14.22 2.23
N ARG A 915 -32.97 15.04 1.37
CA ARG A 915 -33.62 16.23 0.78
C ARG A 915 -34.62 15.88 -0.31
N ASP A 916 -34.31 14.84 -1.09
CA ASP A 916 -35.14 14.37 -2.20
C ASP A 916 -35.03 12.85 -2.37
N LEU A 917 -35.85 12.31 -3.29
CA LEU A 917 -35.87 10.88 -3.62
C LEU A 917 -34.55 10.42 -4.23
N LYS A 918 -33.79 11.29 -4.91
CA LYS A 918 -32.53 10.93 -5.59
C LYS A 918 -31.41 10.73 -4.57
N GLU A 919 -31.36 11.54 -3.52
CA GLU A 919 -30.50 11.36 -2.36
C GLU A 919 -30.91 10.10 -1.58
N ALA A 920 -32.21 9.92 -1.34
CA ALA A 920 -32.76 8.76 -0.63
C ALA A 920 -32.58 7.43 -1.39
N HIS A 921 -32.53 7.45 -2.72
CA HIS A 921 -32.30 6.27 -3.56
C HIS A 921 -30.82 6.06 -3.89
N GLY A 922 -29.97 7.08 -3.80
CA GLY A 922 -28.59 6.99 -4.28
C GLY A 922 -27.70 6.05 -3.45
N ILE A 923 -26.82 5.30 -4.11
CA ILE A 923 -25.86 4.40 -3.46
C ILE A 923 -24.90 5.14 -2.49
N HIS A 924 -24.67 6.43 -2.73
CA HIS A 924 -23.74 7.26 -1.96
C HIS A 924 -24.12 7.46 -0.49
N GLN A 925 -25.39 7.27 -0.15
CA GLN A 925 -25.81 7.32 1.24
C GLN A 925 -25.17 6.21 2.09
N TRP A 926 -24.72 5.10 1.49
CA TRP A 926 -24.36 3.89 2.24
C TRP A 926 -22.91 3.86 2.75
N TRP A 927 -22.08 4.83 2.34
CA TRP A 927 -20.69 5.00 2.79
C TRP A 927 -20.42 6.31 3.55
N ARG A 928 -21.47 7.05 3.94
CA ARG A 928 -21.32 8.27 4.77
C ARG A 928 -20.98 7.92 6.22
N ASP A 929 -20.25 8.83 6.88
CA ASP A 929 -19.81 8.66 8.27
C ASP A 929 -20.89 9.04 9.29
N ASP A 930 -21.89 9.84 8.89
CA ASP A 930 -22.92 10.44 9.76
C ASP A 930 -24.27 9.69 9.75
N LEU A 931 -24.27 8.38 9.46
CA LEU A 931 -25.50 7.63 9.26
C LEU A 931 -26.20 7.21 10.55
N GLN A 932 -27.50 7.52 10.63
CA GLN A 932 -28.40 6.96 11.63
C GLN A 932 -29.05 5.69 11.08
N LEU A 933 -28.58 4.52 11.53
CA LEU A 933 -29.03 3.23 11.01
C LEU A 933 -29.73 2.40 12.08
N LEU A 934 -30.86 1.80 11.71
CA LEU A 934 -31.55 0.79 12.51
C LEU A 934 -31.41 -0.57 11.82
N SER A 935 -30.81 -1.56 12.49
CA SER A 935 -30.64 -2.91 11.94
C SER A 935 -31.46 -3.94 12.73
N GLU A 936 -32.29 -4.70 12.04
CA GLU A 936 -33.11 -5.79 12.60
C GLU A 936 -32.93 -7.09 11.80
N VAL A 937 -32.85 -8.22 12.51
CA VAL A 937 -32.73 -9.55 11.88
C VAL A 937 -34.12 -10.20 11.81
N HIS A 938 -34.59 -10.43 10.59
CA HIS A 938 -35.82 -11.16 10.33
C HIS A 938 -35.50 -12.60 9.91
N LYS A 939 -36.04 -13.56 10.66
CA LYS A 939 -35.84 -15.00 10.42
C LYS A 939 -37.16 -15.65 10.03
N TYR A 940 -37.15 -16.49 9.01
CA TYR A 940 -38.22 -17.44 8.76
C TYR A 940 -38.13 -18.57 9.79
N LYS A 941 -39.22 -18.81 10.55
CA LYS A 941 -39.30 -19.81 11.61
C LYS A 941 -40.09 -21.05 11.19
#